data_AF-A0A9C9T956-F1
#
_entry.id   AF-A0A9C9T956-F1
#
_cell.length_a   1.000
_cell.length_b   1.000
_cell.length_c   1.000
_cell.angle_alpha   90.00
_cell.angle_beta   90.00
_cell.angle_gamma   90.00
#
_symmetry.space_group_name_H-M   'P 1'
#
loop_
_entity.id
_entity.type
_entity.pdbx_description
1 polymer ?
#
loop_
_entity_poly.entity_id
_entity_poly.type
_entity_poly.pdbx_seq_one_letter_code
_entity_poly.pdbx_strand_id
1 'polypeptide(L)'
;MITDDISDLLQLGLSKRVYNAIWRNGIDSIGFLAALDSEELLKIKGLGEKGLAEISDKLTKYLELHPYLIQNREHIGEEDIVSQKDQPPKKITRPSIEDILAILSAQHPLELLELPIRPYNALRRAGIDTIEHLVLMNEDGLLEVRNLGEKSLRIIQDELRMYLEHHPLPKEYADLVDQYKSSQLVKLPLADTSNTVQAVQSTLLIEPTLLDRASCLPLDSISIARLAISEYLHHESFSYKIESVSDLIQIPVDKFKDAKPIQKRVRWYIDWLLTQPEIVWEEEIKGDNLSPVYTVALEETPLDGFVADWFAVLTYREQQIIYGRYGLLRGKVLTLEQLGDQFGVTRERIRQIQKRAEGKLKKPINFQKIRPLTELFHYELVGAGGFINAQQLKERLCKILWVGEVDPLGVANLIFELDNSSEHLKGLYGREDKDLSLTQIKGIQKYLAVALEQERAPLITSRLITKFKGMRFYQEHADEFDDATIEACLESHPKLRLKGELWYLKKRGWLSLSGIIQALRQIGEPAHYKTITEQTNALLPANLHRIPHNIHAELGRRPDIFVRVGQGIFGLVEWGLSDDGCVANAAYRILIEAGKPLHHEVITDSVLETWRVSPGSVYAALSLDERFINIGNGIYWIRDIDLPEASRDFGDLFGTKLVQRQKEIEHWDNGVEYDTHDEVDLLRDMGTDFFGG
;
A
#
# COMPACT_ATOMS: atom_id res chain seq x y z
N MET A 1 7.90 -15.09 50.41
CA MET A 1 8.85 -14.03 49.99
C MET A 1 10.26 -14.62 50.01
N ILE A 2 10.66 -15.27 48.92
CA ILE A 2 12.00 -15.20 48.31
C ILE A 2 11.70 -15.48 46.83
N THR A 3 11.83 -14.45 46.00
CA THR A 3 11.63 -14.47 44.55
C THR A 3 12.95 -14.72 43.86
N ASP A 4 12.89 -15.43 42.73
CA ASP A 4 13.78 -15.38 41.56
C ASP A 4 15.30 -15.55 41.78
N ASP A 5 15.85 -16.70 41.34
CA ASP A 5 17.27 -16.78 40.97
C ASP A 5 17.57 -17.97 40.03
N ILE A 6 17.29 -17.79 38.73
CA ILE A 6 17.95 -18.56 37.66
C ILE A 6 18.34 -17.58 36.53
N SER A 7 19.45 -16.87 36.73
CA SER A 7 20.56 -16.65 35.78
C SER A 7 21.40 -15.43 36.20
N ASP A 8 21.99 -15.52 37.38
CA ASP A 8 22.76 -14.45 38.00
C ASP A 8 23.97 -14.00 37.18
N LEU A 9 24.71 -14.94 36.55
CA LEU A 9 25.96 -14.64 35.86
C LEU A 9 25.84 -13.72 34.63
N LEU A 10 24.67 -13.67 33.99
CA LEU A 10 24.44 -12.76 32.85
C LEU A 10 24.40 -11.29 33.30
N GLN A 11 24.01 -11.02 34.54
CA GLN A 11 23.91 -9.67 35.08
C GLN A 11 25.28 -8.99 35.25
N LEU A 12 26.35 -9.78 35.45
CA LEU A 12 27.73 -9.25 35.49
C LEU A 12 28.17 -8.68 34.13
N GLY A 13 27.45 -8.96 33.04
CA GLY A 13 27.77 -8.44 31.71
C GLY A 13 29.12 -8.91 31.19
N LEU A 14 29.59 -10.10 31.60
CA LEU A 14 30.88 -10.67 31.20
C LEU A 14 30.95 -10.91 29.68
N SER A 15 32.14 -10.76 29.10
CA SER A 15 32.36 -11.09 27.69
C SER A 15 32.00 -12.56 27.42
N LYS A 16 31.45 -12.86 26.24
CA LYS A 16 31.03 -14.23 25.87
C LYS A 16 32.15 -15.27 26.06
N ARG A 17 33.42 -14.88 25.97
CA ARG A 17 34.56 -15.77 26.20
C ARG A 17 34.74 -16.12 27.67
N VAL A 18 34.65 -15.12 28.55
CA VAL A 18 34.80 -15.27 30.00
C VAL A 18 33.59 -16.00 30.59
N TYR A 19 32.37 -15.59 30.21
CA TYR A 19 31.13 -16.26 30.59
C TYR A 19 31.16 -17.76 30.26
N ASN A 20 31.51 -18.11 29.03
CA ASN A 20 31.58 -19.51 28.61
C ASN A 20 32.72 -20.29 29.28
N ALA A 21 33.81 -19.62 29.68
CA ALA A 21 34.90 -20.29 30.40
C ALA A 21 34.47 -20.66 31.83
N ILE A 22 33.78 -19.75 32.52
CA ILE A 22 33.24 -19.96 33.87
C ILE A 22 32.16 -21.05 33.85
N TRP A 23 31.17 -20.93 32.95
CA TRP A 23 30.07 -21.90 32.80
C TRP A 23 30.57 -23.32 32.50
N ARG A 24 31.61 -23.47 31.67
CA ARG A 24 32.18 -24.79 31.34
C ARG A 24 32.91 -25.46 32.50
N ASN A 25 33.30 -24.70 33.52
CA ASN A 25 33.93 -25.23 34.71
C ASN A 25 32.92 -25.38 35.87
N GLY A 26 31.62 -25.39 35.55
CA GLY A 26 30.56 -25.68 36.51
C GLY A 26 30.23 -24.53 37.46
N ILE A 27 30.65 -23.30 37.14
CA ILE A 27 30.29 -22.12 37.92
C ILE A 27 29.07 -21.48 37.28
N ASP A 28 27.93 -21.55 37.96
CA ASP A 28 26.60 -21.21 37.44
C ASP A 28 25.90 -20.07 38.19
N SER A 29 26.45 -19.59 39.31
CA SER A 29 25.93 -18.47 40.10
C SER A 29 26.99 -17.41 40.45
N ILE A 30 26.55 -16.16 40.70
CA ILE A 30 27.43 -15.08 41.17
C ILE A 30 27.98 -15.41 42.56
N GLY A 31 27.17 -16.03 43.43
CA GLY A 31 27.59 -16.46 44.76
C GLY A 31 28.75 -17.45 44.71
N PHE A 32 28.65 -18.47 43.84
CA PHE A 32 29.73 -19.44 43.66
C PHE A 32 30.97 -18.83 43.00
N LEU A 33 30.81 -17.86 42.09
CA LEU A 33 31.93 -17.12 41.50
C LEU A 33 32.65 -16.20 42.52
N ALA A 34 31.92 -15.62 43.49
CA ALA A 34 32.47 -14.75 44.54
C ALA A 34 33.14 -15.51 45.70
N ALA A 35 32.88 -16.81 45.81
CA ALA A 35 33.51 -17.68 46.79
C ALA A 35 34.95 -18.09 46.38
N LEU A 36 35.26 -18.06 45.08
CA LEU A 36 36.56 -18.45 44.54
C LEU A 36 37.61 -17.34 44.75
N ASP A 37 38.81 -17.73 45.13
CA ASP A 37 39.93 -16.79 45.22
C ASP A 37 40.62 -16.55 43.87
N SER A 38 41.56 -15.59 43.83
CA SER A 38 42.27 -15.24 42.60
C SER A 38 43.17 -16.37 42.06
N GLU A 39 43.64 -17.28 42.92
CA GLU A 39 44.46 -18.43 42.49
C GLU A 39 43.59 -19.56 41.93
N GLU A 40 42.39 -19.77 42.48
CA GLU A 40 41.39 -20.73 41.99
C GLU A 40 40.82 -20.31 40.64
N LEU A 41 40.54 -19.01 40.46
CA LEU A 41 40.11 -18.47 39.17
C LEU A 41 41.19 -18.63 38.09
N LEU A 42 42.48 -18.51 38.44
CA LEU A 42 43.59 -18.72 37.51
C LEU A 42 43.70 -20.17 37.01
N LYS A 43 43.20 -21.15 37.77
CA LYS A 43 43.21 -22.56 37.39
C LYS A 43 42.12 -22.92 36.37
N ILE A 44 41.16 -22.02 36.12
CA ILE A 44 40.05 -22.24 35.18
C ILE A 44 40.58 -22.30 33.74
N LYS A 45 40.44 -23.47 33.11
CA LYS A 45 40.95 -23.71 31.75
C LYS A 45 40.25 -22.81 30.73
N GLY A 46 41.02 -21.93 30.10
CA GLY A 46 40.54 -20.98 29.09
C GLY A 46 40.31 -19.56 29.61
N LEU A 47 40.52 -19.32 30.91
CA LEU A 47 40.61 -18.01 31.53
C LEU A 47 42.08 -17.57 31.58
N GLY A 48 42.37 -16.34 31.15
CA GLY A 48 43.72 -15.75 31.23
C GLY A 48 43.67 -14.44 32.01
N GLU A 49 44.82 -13.81 32.25
CA GLU A 49 44.93 -12.59 33.09
C GLU A 49 43.91 -11.50 32.76
N LYS A 50 43.64 -11.26 31.46
CA LYS A 50 42.62 -10.29 31.01
C LYS A 50 41.19 -10.69 31.36
N GLY A 51 40.88 -11.99 31.35
CA GLY A 51 39.57 -12.49 31.75
C GLY A 51 39.37 -12.44 33.26
N LEU A 52 40.45 -12.66 34.02
CA LEU A 52 40.44 -12.57 35.47
C LEU A 52 40.27 -11.13 35.96
N ALA A 53 40.96 -10.18 35.32
CA ALA A 53 40.75 -8.75 35.55
C ALA A 53 39.31 -8.32 35.22
N GLU A 54 38.72 -8.86 34.14
CA GLU A 54 37.33 -8.60 33.76
C GLU A 54 36.34 -9.12 34.82
N ILE A 55 36.56 -10.34 35.34
CA ILE A 55 35.74 -10.89 36.43
C ILE A 55 35.90 -10.03 37.68
N SER A 56 37.13 -9.73 38.10
CA SER A 56 37.40 -8.97 39.31
C SER A 56 36.76 -7.58 39.27
N ASP A 57 36.88 -6.83 38.18
CA ASP A 57 36.32 -5.48 38.07
C ASP A 57 34.78 -5.50 38.11
N LYS A 58 34.15 -6.42 37.38
CA LYS A 58 32.68 -6.50 37.30
C LYS A 58 32.06 -7.10 38.56
N LEU A 59 32.70 -8.10 39.14
CA LEU A 59 32.24 -8.73 40.38
C LEU A 59 32.39 -7.77 41.57
N THR A 60 33.46 -6.98 41.64
CA THR A 60 33.64 -5.97 42.69
C THR A 60 32.54 -4.90 42.62
N LYS A 61 32.30 -4.33 41.43
CA LYS A 61 31.22 -3.36 41.21
C LYS A 61 29.83 -3.92 41.53
N TYR A 62 29.61 -5.20 41.24
CA TYR A 62 28.35 -5.87 41.54
C TYR A 62 28.18 -6.07 43.06
N LEU A 63 29.23 -6.53 43.76
CA LEU A 63 29.18 -6.73 45.22
C LEU A 63 29.09 -5.41 46.01
N GLU A 64 29.60 -4.30 45.48
CA GLU A 64 29.39 -2.95 46.03
C GLU A 64 27.91 -2.52 46.00
N LEU A 65 27.16 -2.95 44.99
CA LEU A 65 25.74 -2.66 44.81
C LEU A 65 24.82 -3.69 45.51
N HIS A 66 25.36 -4.86 45.86
CA HIS A 66 24.62 -5.98 46.47
C HIS A 66 25.33 -6.51 47.74
N PRO A 67 25.46 -5.72 48.83
CA PRO A 67 26.29 -6.07 50.00
C PRO A 67 25.82 -7.29 50.80
N TYR A 68 24.56 -7.68 50.66
CA TYR A 68 23.96 -8.84 51.35
C TYR A 68 24.57 -10.18 50.90
N LEU A 69 25.18 -10.23 49.71
CA LEU A 69 25.85 -11.43 49.18
C LEU A 69 27.15 -11.78 49.91
N ILE A 70 27.72 -10.85 50.70
CA ILE A 70 28.98 -11.05 51.44
C ILE A 70 28.76 -11.80 52.76
N GLN A 71 27.52 -11.92 53.25
CA GLN A 71 27.22 -12.46 54.58
C GLN A 71 27.19 -14.00 54.69
N ASN A 72 27.30 -14.75 53.59
CA ASN A 72 27.29 -16.22 53.60
C ASN A 72 28.63 -16.80 53.11
N ARG A 73 29.70 -16.60 53.90
CA ARG A 73 31.06 -17.08 53.55
C ARG A 73 31.52 -18.34 54.32
N GLU A 74 30.61 -19.11 54.92
CA GLU A 74 31.00 -20.28 55.72
C GLU A 74 30.22 -21.55 55.36
N HIS A 75 31.00 -22.62 55.12
CA HIS A 75 30.69 -24.06 55.06
C HIS A 75 30.08 -24.69 53.79
N ILE A 76 30.97 -25.25 52.95
CA ILE A 76 30.73 -26.54 52.29
C ILE A 76 31.94 -27.44 52.62
N GLY A 77 31.71 -28.49 53.41
CA GLY A 77 32.72 -29.48 53.81
C GLY A 77 32.75 -30.71 52.89
N GLU A 78 33.90 -31.39 52.87
CA GLU A 78 34.33 -32.42 51.91
C GLU A 78 33.69 -33.83 52.01
N GLU A 79 32.47 -34.04 52.52
CA GLU A 79 32.03 -35.43 52.91
C GLU A 79 30.95 -36.17 52.10
N ASP A 80 30.30 -35.63 51.06
CA ASP A 80 29.19 -36.36 50.40
C ASP A 80 29.60 -37.16 49.13
N ILE A 81 30.60 -38.03 49.26
CA ILE A 81 30.90 -39.08 48.29
C ILE A 81 30.84 -40.45 48.98
N VAL A 82 30.00 -41.34 48.44
CA VAL A 82 29.83 -42.79 48.75
C VAL A 82 28.78 -43.13 49.81
N SER A 83 27.61 -43.63 49.35
CA SER A 83 27.06 -44.95 49.75
C SER A 83 25.63 -45.15 49.21
N GLN A 84 25.42 -46.22 48.44
CA GLN A 84 24.34 -47.21 48.62
C GLN A 84 24.32 -48.19 47.42
N LYS A 85 24.95 -49.36 47.61
CA LYS A 85 24.66 -50.60 46.89
C LYS A 85 23.96 -51.56 47.87
N ASP A 86 23.07 -52.37 47.32
CA ASP A 86 22.45 -53.60 47.88
C ASP A 86 21.04 -53.49 48.48
N GLN A 87 20.02 -53.82 47.66
CA GLN A 87 18.84 -54.62 48.05
C GLN A 87 18.36 -55.51 46.87
N PRO A 88 17.83 -56.73 47.11
CA PRO A 88 17.50 -57.71 46.06
C PRO A 88 16.07 -57.53 45.50
N PRO A 89 15.75 -58.05 44.29
CA PRO A 89 14.52 -57.70 43.58
C PRO A 89 13.30 -58.50 44.06
N LYS A 90 12.13 -57.84 44.16
CA LYS A 90 10.81 -58.49 44.30
C LYS A 90 10.20 -58.77 42.92
N LYS A 91 9.65 -59.98 42.74
CA LYS A 91 8.91 -60.43 41.55
C LYS A 91 7.69 -59.54 41.28
N ILE A 92 7.52 -59.08 40.03
CA ILE A 92 6.30 -58.39 39.58
C ILE A 92 5.88 -58.93 38.19
N THR A 93 4.59 -59.21 38.07
CA THR A 93 3.86 -59.77 36.91
C THR A 93 3.72 -58.74 35.77
N ARG A 94 3.62 -59.20 34.51
CA ARG A 94 3.51 -58.32 33.32
C ARG A 94 2.06 -57.79 33.14
N PRO A 95 1.87 -56.50 32.81
CA PRO A 95 0.57 -55.95 32.40
C PRO A 95 0.19 -56.34 30.96
N SER A 96 -1.08 -56.17 30.61
CA SER A 96 -1.68 -56.62 29.35
C SER A 96 -1.50 -55.59 28.22
N ILE A 97 -1.70 -56.02 26.97
CA ILE A 97 -1.56 -55.17 25.77
C ILE A 97 -2.58 -54.02 25.75
N GLU A 98 -3.73 -54.18 26.39
CA GLU A 98 -4.77 -53.15 26.51
C GLU A 98 -4.31 -51.96 27.39
N ASP A 99 -3.48 -52.23 28.40
CA ASP A 99 -2.90 -51.20 29.28
C ASP A 99 -1.84 -50.35 28.57
N ILE A 100 -1.13 -50.93 27.59
CA ILE A 100 -0.13 -50.23 26.75
C ILE A 100 -0.84 -49.35 25.70
N LEU A 101 -1.98 -49.78 25.18
CA LEU A 101 -2.77 -49.02 24.20
C LEU A 101 -3.47 -47.79 24.82
N ALA A 102 -3.82 -47.83 26.10
CA ALA A 102 -4.40 -46.68 26.80
C ALA A 102 -3.40 -45.53 26.98
N ILE A 103 -2.11 -45.82 27.23
CA ILE A 103 -1.03 -44.82 27.35
C ILE A 103 -0.79 -44.08 26.02
N LEU A 104 -0.91 -44.79 24.89
CA LEU A 104 -0.67 -44.22 23.55
C LEU A 104 -1.82 -43.33 23.03
N SER A 105 -2.92 -43.21 23.78
CA SER A 105 -4.10 -42.44 23.36
C SER A 105 -3.98 -40.93 23.59
N ALA A 106 -3.09 -40.49 24.49
CA ALA A 106 -2.66 -39.11 24.62
C ALA A 106 -1.35 -38.94 23.83
N GLN A 107 -1.40 -38.33 22.66
CA GLN A 107 -0.20 -38.06 21.84
C GLN A 107 0.22 -36.61 22.04
N HIS A 108 1.02 -36.35 23.07
CA HIS A 108 1.60 -35.01 23.26
C HIS A 108 2.80 -34.85 22.32
N PRO A 109 2.78 -33.87 21.40
CA PRO A 109 3.87 -33.69 20.46
C PRO A 109 5.19 -33.36 21.16
N LEU A 110 6.31 -33.92 20.67
CA LEU A 110 7.65 -33.69 21.22
C LEU A 110 8.06 -32.19 21.19
N GLU A 111 7.44 -31.39 20.32
CA GLU A 111 7.61 -29.94 20.22
C GLU A 111 7.33 -29.20 21.54
N LEU A 112 6.49 -29.75 22.41
CA LEU A 112 6.14 -29.15 23.70
C LEU A 112 7.31 -29.13 24.70
N LEU A 113 8.37 -29.91 24.47
CA LEU A 113 9.58 -29.92 25.30
C LEU A 113 10.60 -28.84 24.89
N GLU A 114 10.30 -28.00 23.89
CA GLU A 114 11.16 -26.92 23.37
C GLU A 114 12.63 -27.33 23.09
N LEU A 115 12.85 -28.60 22.76
CA LEU A 115 14.19 -29.17 22.61
C LEU A 115 15.00 -28.45 21.52
N PRO A 116 16.33 -28.29 21.70
CA PRO A 116 17.19 -27.77 20.66
C PRO A 116 17.08 -28.56 19.35
N ILE A 117 17.26 -27.89 18.21
CA ILE A 117 17.06 -28.44 16.85
C ILE A 117 17.79 -29.77 16.62
N ARG A 118 18.95 -30.00 17.24
CA ARG A 118 19.76 -31.22 17.06
C ARG A 118 19.14 -32.45 17.76
N PRO A 119 18.90 -32.46 19.09
CA PRO A 119 18.20 -33.56 19.77
C PRO A 119 16.79 -33.80 19.23
N TYR A 120 16.02 -32.73 18.99
CA TYR A 120 14.66 -32.83 18.43
C TYR A 120 14.65 -33.59 17.09
N ASN A 121 15.51 -33.21 16.14
CA ASN A 121 15.59 -33.90 14.84
C ASN A 121 16.27 -35.28 14.90
N ALA A 122 17.01 -35.60 15.97
CA ALA A 122 17.58 -36.93 16.17
C ALA A 122 16.50 -37.90 16.65
N LEU A 123 15.71 -37.50 17.65
CA LEU A 123 14.57 -38.25 18.17
C LEU A 123 13.51 -38.52 17.10
N ARG A 124 13.10 -37.48 16.36
CA ARG A 124 12.12 -37.60 15.27
C ARG A 124 12.55 -38.58 14.17
N ARG A 125 13.85 -38.62 13.83
CA ARG A 125 14.38 -39.59 12.84
C ARG A 125 14.40 -41.02 13.36
N ALA A 126 14.39 -41.20 14.68
CA ALA A 126 14.29 -42.50 15.32
C ALA A 126 12.83 -42.94 15.56
N GLY A 127 11.84 -42.15 15.11
CA GLY A 127 10.41 -42.44 15.31
C GLY A 127 9.88 -42.06 16.70
N ILE A 128 10.65 -41.25 17.46
CA ILE A 128 10.25 -40.74 18.78
C ILE A 128 9.64 -39.37 18.56
N ASP A 129 8.34 -39.33 18.29
CA ASP A 129 7.62 -38.13 17.86
C ASP A 129 6.72 -37.53 18.96
N THR A 130 6.53 -38.24 20.09
CA THR A 130 5.70 -37.80 21.22
C THR A 130 6.45 -37.86 22.54
N ILE A 131 5.97 -37.12 23.55
CA ILE A 131 6.51 -37.14 24.92
C ILE A 131 6.33 -38.54 25.51
N GLU A 132 5.23 -39.22 25.24
CA GLU A 132 4.96 -40.57 25.70
C GLU A 132 5.97 -41.57 25.12
N HIS A 133 6.33 -41.46 23.84
CA HIS A 133 7.39 -42.27 23.25
C HIS A 133 8.73 -42.01 23.93
N LEU A 134 9.00 -40.76 24.31
CA LEU A 134 10.27 -40.37 24.95
C LEU A 134 10.36 -40.87 26.40
N VAL A 135 9.27 -40.82 27.17
CA VAL A 135 9.20 -41.30 28.56
C VAL A 135 9.47 -42.81 28.67
N LEU A 136 9.10 -43.56 27.63
CA LEU A 136 9.31 -45.00 27.55
C LEU A 136 10.75 -45.40 27.19
N MET A 137 11.60 -44.44 26.80
CA MET A 137 12.99 -44.70 26.45
C MET A 137 13.89 -44.60 27.69
N ASN A 138 14.83 -45.54 27.82
CA ASN A 138 15.89 -45.47 28.82
C ASN A 138 17.13 -44.74 28.27
N GLU A 139 18.07 -44.40 29.16
CA GLU A 139 19.29 -43.65 28.80
C GLU A 139 20.11 -44.36 27.72
N ASP A 140 20.27 -45.69 27.85
CA ASP A 140 21.02 -46.50 26.90
C ASP A 140 20.37 -46.49 25.51
N GLY A 141 19.04 -46.63 25.42
CA GLY A 141 18.29 -46.58 24.17
C GLY A 141 18.30 -45.21 23.49
N LEU A 142 18.37 -44.12 24.28
CA LEU A 142 18.53 -42.77 23.73
C LEU A 142 19.94 -42.51 23.20
N LEU A 143 20.96 -43.13 23.78
CA LEU A 143 22.34 -43.05 23.31
C LEU A 143 22.59 -43.88 22.03
N GLU A 144 21.76 -44.90 21.76
CA GLU A 144 21.79 -45.63 20.49
C GLU A 144 21.20 -44.82 19.31
N VAL A 145 20.45 -43.75 19.58
CA VAL A 145 19.90 -42.88 18.54
C VAL A 145 21.03 -42.15 17.81
N ARG A 146 21.09 -42.34 16.49
CA ARG A 146 22.13 -41.74 15.64
C ARG A 146 22.15 -40.21 15.77
N ASN A 147 23.34 -39.66 16.05
CA ASN A 147 23.59 -38.23 16.30
C ASN A 147 23.04 -37.69 17.63
N LEU A 148 22.73 -38.56 18.57
CA LEU A 148 22.46 -38.25 19.96
C LEU A 148 23.69 -38.65 20.79
N GLY A 149 24.12 -37.78 21.71
CA GLY A 149 25.28 -38.03 22.58
C GLY A 149 25.03 -37.47 23.96
N GLU A 150 25.93 -37.70 24.91
CA GLU A 150 25.72 -37.41 26.35
C GLU A 150 25.20 -35.98 26.64
N LYS A 151 25.63 -34.98 25.88
CA LYS A 151 25.14 -33.59 26.03
C LYS A 151 23.69 -33.42 25.59
N SER A 152 23.29 -34.09 24.50
CA SER A 152 21.92 -34.08 24.01
C SER A 152 21.01 -34.89 24.94
N LEU A 153 21.52 -35.99 25.50
CA LEU A 153 20.79 -36.83 26.47
C LEU A 153 20.40 -36.02 27.71
N ARG A 154 21.36 -35.30 28.32
CA ARG A 154 21.08 -34.47 29.51
C ARG A 154 20.02 -33.41 29.25
N ILE A 155 20.13 -32.69 28.13
CA ILE A 155 19.13 -31.69 27.73
C ILE A 155 17.74 -32.33 27.59
N ILE A 156 17.64 -33.48 26.94
CA ILE A 156 16.37 -34.20 26.78
C ILE A 156 15.78 -34.58 28.15
N GLN A 157 16.62 -35.06 29.08
CA GLN A 157 16.19 -35.46 30.42
C GLN A 157 15.75 -34.29 31.29
N ASP A 158 16.46 -33.15 31.20
CA ASP A 158 16.15 -31.94 31.97
C ASP A 158 14.82 -31.33 31.51
N GLU A 159 14.63 -31.17 30.20
CA GLU A 159 13.38 -30.63 29.65
C GLU A 159 12.20 -31.58 29.89
N LEU A 160 12.41 -32.90 29.74
CA LEU A 160 11.39 -33.90 30.04
C LEU A 160 10.99 -33.89 31.52
N ARG A 161 11.96 -33.71 32.42
CA ARG A 161 11.70 -33.60 33.86
C ARG A 161 10.87 -32.36 34.16
N MET A 162 11.27 -31.20 33.65
CA MET A 162 10.54 -29.94 33.84
C MET A 162 9.11 -30.02 33.33
N TYR A 163 8.89 -30.67 32.18
CA TYR A 163 7.56 -30.88 31.63
C TYR A 163 6.69 -31.77 32.54
N LEU A 164 7.23 -32.89 33.02
CA LEU A 164 6.49 -33.83 33.89
C LEU A 164 6.21 -33.27 35.29
N GLU A 165 7.00 -32.32 35.77
CA GLU A 165 6.72 -31.59 37.02
C GLU A 165 5.45 -30.73 36.93
N HIS A 166 5.18 -30.16 35.75
CA HIS A 166 4.01 -29.30 35.50
C HIS A 166 2.83 -30.07 34.87
N HIS A 167 3.09 -31.25 34.31
CA HIS A 167 2.12 -32.16 33.71
C HIS A 167 2.31 -33.59 34.24
N PRO A 168 2.00 -33.84 35.53
CA PRO A 168 2.26 -35.12 36.15
C PRO A 168 1.40 -36.22 35.51
N LEU A 169 2.03 -37.35 35.18
CA LEU A 169 1.34 -38.55 34.73
C LEU A 169 0.38 -39.02 35.84
N PRO A 170 -0.83 -39.50 35.50
CA PRO A 170 -1.73 -40.08 36.50
C PRO A 170 -1.01 -41.21 37.26
N LYS A 171 -1.25 -41.34 38.57
CA LYS A 171 -0.51 -42.26 39.46
C LYS A 171 -0.40 -43.69 38.95
N GLU A 172 -1.43 -44.16 38.25
CA GLU A 172 -1.51 -45.49 37.62
C GLU A 172 -0.44 -45.71 36.54
N TYR A 173 0.13 -44.64 35.96
CA TYR A 173 1.15 -44.68 34.90
C TYR A 173 2.58 -44.45 35.42
N ALA A 174 2.75 -43.79 36.58
CA ALA A 174 4.07 -43.59 37.18
C ALA A 174 4.73 -44.93 37.56
N ASP A 175 3.93 -45.84 38.13
CA ASP A 175 4.37 -47.19 38.52
C ASP A 175 4.77 -48.05 37.29
N LEU A 176 4.13 -47.81 36.14
CA LEU A 176 4.39 -48.49 34.85
C LEU A 176 5.68 -48.02 34.18
N VAL A 177 5.97 -46.71 34.25
CA VAL A 177 7.19 -46.11 33.70
C VAL A 177 8.44 -46.55 34.48
N ASP A 178 8.34 -46.63 35.81
CA ASP A 178 9.42 -47.14 36.66
C ASP A 178 9.67 -48.65 36.45
N GLN A 179 8.61 -49.41 36.11
CA GLN A 179 8.71 -50.81 35.71
C GLN A 179 9.42 -50.99 34.36
N TYR A 180 9.17 -50.11 33.37
CA TYR A 180 9.77 -50.17 32.03
C TYR A 180 11.25 -49.74 32.01
N LYS A 181 11.62 -48.70 32.78
CA LYS A 181 13.02 -48.24 32.92
C LYS A 181 13.95 -49.32 33.46
N SER A 182 13.42 -50.26 34.23
CA SER A 182 14.15 -51.33 34.90
C SER A 182 14.37 -52.59 34.02
N SER A 183 13.71 -52.69 32.86
CA SER A 183 13.83 -53.84 31.95
C SER A 183 14.86 -53.60 30.85
N GLN A 184 16.02 -54.26 30.96
CA GLN A 184 17.01 -54.33 29.88
C GLN A 184 16.42 -55.02 28.63
N LEU A 185 16.54 -54.33 27.48
CA LEU A 185 16.35 -54.83 26.10
C LEU A 185 14.94 -55.30 25.71
N VAL A 186 14.23 -54.47 24.93
CA VAL A 186 13.31 -54.96 23.90
C VAL A 186 13.54 -54.16 22.61
N LYS A 187 14.12 -54.80 21.60
CA LYS A 187 13.97 -54.36 20.21
C LYS A 187 12.48 -54.44 19.88
N LEU A 188 11.85 -53.31 19.58
CA LEU A 188 10.47 -53.28 19.09
C LEU A 188 10.35 -54.21 17.87
N PRO A 189 9.42 -55.18 17.87
CA PRO A 189 9.15 -55.96 16.69
C PRO A 189 8.57 -55.02 15.63
N LEU A 190 9.15 -55.04 14.43
CA LEU A 190 8.46 -54.64 13.22
C LEU A 190 7.25 -55.57 13.09
N ALA A 191 6.11 -55.15 13.62
CA ALA A 191 4.87 -55.92 13.55
C ALA A 191 4.11 -55.52 12.29
N ASP A 192 4.07 -56.47 11.36
CA ASP A 192 3.02 -56.64 10.37
C ASP A 192 1.65 -56.31 10.97
N THR A 193 1.05 -55.21 10.53
CA THR A 193 -0.38 -54.95 10.75
C THR A 193 -1.17 -55.73 9.72
N SER A 194 -1.26 -57.05 9.91
CA SER A 194 -2.28 -57.88 9.30
C SER A 194 -2.96 -58.67 10.40
N ASN A 195 -4.25 -58.42 10.57
CA ASN A 195 -5.19 -59.11 11.47
C ASN A 195 -5.22 -58.64 12.93
N THR A 196 -5.84 -57.48 13.17
CA THR A 196 -6.86 -57.28 14.23
C THR A 196 -7.53 -55.91 14.07
N VAL A 197 -8.21 -55.70 12.95
CA VAL A 197 -9.19 -54.60 12.81
C VAL A 197 -10.44 -55.20 12.18
N GLN A 198 -11.28 -55.82 13.02
CA GLN A 198 -12.68 -56.06 12.70
C GLN A 198 -13.53 -55.48 13.84
N ALA A 199 -13.59 -54.15 13.84
CA ALA A 199 -14.77 -53.39 14.18
C ALA A 199 -14.87 -52.27 13.13
N VAL A 200 -16.03 -52.15 12.52
CA VAL A 200 -16.24 -51.55 11.19
C VAL A 200 -16.21 -50.02 11.25
N GLN A 201 -15.27 -49.46 10.48
CA GLN A 201 -15.31 -48.21 9.70
C GLN A 201 -16.33 -47.13 10.13
N SER A 202 -15.84 -46.05 10.73
CA SER A 202 -16.20 -44.71 10.24
C SER A 202 -15.13 -44.28 9.24
N THR A 203 -15.30 -44.71 7.97
CA THR A 203 -14.49 -44.26 6.83
C THR A 203 -14.78 -42.80 6.44
N LEU A 204 -15.76 -42.16 7.08
CA LEU A 204 -16.23 -40.82 6.71
C LEU A 204 -15.30 -39.73 7.24
N LEU A 205 -15.19 -38.65 6.47
CA LEU A 205 -14.41 -37.47 6.86
C LEU A 205 -14.91 -36.83 8.16
N ILE A 206 -16.19 -37.03 8.49
CA ILE A 206 -16.85 -36.45 9.65
C ILE A 206 -17.67 -37.51 10.37
N GLU A 207 -17.78 -37.37 11.69
CA GLU A 207 -18.63 -38.21 12.53
C GLU A 207 -20.10 -38.18 12.08
N PRO A 208 -20.79 -39.34 12.00
CA PRO A 208 -22.18 -39.43 11.55
C PRO A 208 -23.15 -38.51 12.30
N THR A 209 -22.92 -38.29 13.59
CA THR A 209 -23.76 -37.40 14.43
C THR A 209 -23.70 -35.93 14.01
N LEU A 210 -22.57 -35.47 13.47
CA LEU A 210 -22.45 -34.12 12.92
C LEU A 210 -23.09 -34.04 11.53
N LEU A 211 -23.01 -35.12 10.74
CA LEU A 211 -23.66 -35.19 9.43
C LEU A 211 -25.19 -35.15 9.56
N ASP A 212 -25.76 -35.84 10.55
CA ASP A 212 -27.19 -35.79 10.85
C ASP A 212 -27.65 -34.38 11.22
N ARG A 213 -26.88 -33.67 12.06
CA ARG A 213 -27.14 -32.26 12.42
C ARG A 213 -27.02 -31.34 11.21
N ALA A 214 -26.08 -31.61 10.31
CA ALA A 214 -25.81 -30.83 9.11
C ALA A 214 -26.81 -31.10 7.96
N SER A 215 -27.76 -32.03 8.13
CA SER A 215 -28.72 -32.41 7.08
C SER A 215 -29.60 -31.26 6.58
N CYS A 216 -29.78 -30.19 7.37
CA CYS A 216 -30.50 -28.99 6.96
C CYS A 216 -29.65 -27.98 6.18
N LEU A 217 -28.32 -28.16 6.12
CA LEU A 217 -27.41 -27.22 5.48
C LEU A 217 -27.31 -27.50 3.96
N PRO A 218 -27.19 -26.46 3.13
CA PRO A 218 -27.06 -26.61 1.68
C PRO A 218 -25.62 -26.94 1.26
N LEU A 219 -24.99 -27.97 1.87
CA LEU A 219 -23.57 -28.31 1.65
C LEU A 219 -23.23 -28.72 0.20
N ASP A 220 -24.21 -29.22 -0.56
CA ASP A 220 -24.07 -29.55 -1.98
C ASP A 220 -23.86 -28.29 -2.85
N SER A 221 -24.38 -27.15 -2.41
CA SER A 221 -24.34 -25.88 -3.15
C SER A 221 -23.21 -24.96 -2.69
N ILE A 222 -22.50 -25.31 -1.61
CA ILE A 222 -21.41 -24.51 -1.06
C ILE A 222 -20.09 -25.00 -1.66
N SER A 223 -19.34 -24.10 -2.30
CA SER A 223 -18.04 -24.42 -2.89
C SER A 223 -17.01 -24.86 -1.85
N ILE A 224 -16.18 -25.84 -2.20
CA ILE A 224 -15.04 -26.28 -1.36
C ILE A 224 -14.04 -25.14 -1.05
N ALA A 225 -13.98 -24.11 -1.90
CA ALA A 225 -13.11 -22.96 -1.70
C ALA A 225 -13.41 -22.23 -0.37
N ARG A 226 -14.66 -22.26 0.10
CA ARG A 226 -15.10 -21.67 1.37
C ARG A 226 -14.38 -22.25 2.58
N LEU A 227 -13.94 -23.51 2.50
CA LEU A 227 -13.24 -24.20 3.59
C LEU A 227 -11.78 -23.76 3.74
N ALA A 228 -11.21 -23.05 2.75
CA ALA A 228 -9.81 -22.61 2.78
C ALA A 228 -8.80 -23.77 2.98
N ILE A 229 -9.07 -24.93 2.37
CA ILE A 229 -8.28 -26.16 2.52
C ILE A 229 -7.36 -26.50 1.33
N SER A 230 -7.23 -25.60 0.35
CA SER A 230 -6.47 -25.86 -0.89
C SER A 230 -5.01 -26.29 -0.65
N GLU A 231 -4.40 -25.84 0.44
CA GLU A 231 -3.03 -26.20 0.85
C GLU A 231 -2.94 -27.60 1.47
N TYR A 232 -4.02 -28.17 1.99
CA TYR A 232 -4.02 -29.53 2.54
C TYR A 232 -4.27 -30.57 1.46
N LEU A 233 -4.84 -30.17 0.33
CA LEU A 233 -5.26 -31.04 -0.77
C LEU A 233 -4.17 -31.30 -1.82
N HIS A 234 -2.89 -31.10 -1.47
CA HIS A 234 -1.77 -30.78 -2.37
C HIS A 234 -1.57 -31.60 -3.66
N HIS A 235 -2.25 -32.74 -3.90
CA HIS A 235 -2.31 -33.40 -5.22
C HIS A 235 -3.60 -34.22 -5.47
N GLU A 236 -4.56 -34.24 -4.54
CA GLU A 236 -5.65 -35.22 -4.52
C GLU A 236 -6.99 -34.68 -5.06
N SER A 237 -7.22 -33.35 -4.98
CA SER A 237 -8.46 -32.73 -5.46
C SER A 237 -8.70 -32.87 -6.97
N PHE A 238 -7.62 -32.86 -7.77
CA PHE A 238 -7.68 -33.03 -9.22
C PHE A 238 -8.16 -34.43 -9.66
N SER A 239 -8.01 -35.45 -8.81
CA SER A 239 -8.41 -36.82 -9.16
C SER A 239 -9.89 -37.11 -8.87
N TYR A 240 -10.53 -36.33 -8.00
CA TYR A 240 -11.88 -36.61 -7.49
C TYR A 240 -12.95 -35.59 -7.91
N LYS A 241 -12.61 -34.56 -8.70
CA LYS A 241 -13.55 -33.50 -9.16
C LYS A 241 -14.43 -32.97 -8.01
N ILE A 242 -13.79 -32.53 -6.94
CA ILE A 242 -14.47 -32.05 -5.74
C ILE A 242 -14.83 -30.58 -5.95
N GLU A 243 -16.12 -30.26 -6.05
CA GLU A 243 -16.59 -28.89 -6.29
C GLU A 243 -17.29 -28.31 -5.06
N SER A 244 -18.01 -29.16 -4.30
CA SER A 244 -18.77 -28.76 -3.12
C SER A 244 -18.21 -29.30 -1.79
N VAL A 245 -18.70 -28.73 -0.68
CA VAL A 245 -18.41 -29.23 0.68
C VAL A 245 -18.97 -30.65 0.87
N SER A 246 -20.12 -30.95 0.28
CA SER A 246 -20.71 -32.28 0.32
C SER A 246 -19.84 -33.32 -0.39
N ASP A 247 -19.34 -33.01 -1.60
CA ASP A 247 -18.46 -33.91 -2.36
C ASP A 247 -17.22 -34.29 -1.53
N LEU A 248 -16.65 -33.32 -0.81
CA LEU A 248 -15.48 -33.54 0.04
C LEU A 248 -15.78 -34.52 1.18
N ILE A 249 -16.92 -34.36 1.88
CA ILE A 249 -17.28 -35.17 3.06
C ILE A 249 -17.54 -36.63 2.67
N GLN A 250 -17.98 -36.85 1.43
CA GLN A 250 -18.21 -38.19 0.89
C GLN A 250 -16.92 -38.95 0.57
N ILE A 251 -15.75 -38.28 0.57
CA ILE A 251 -14.48 -38.94 0.31
C ILE A 251 -14.04 -39.72 1.55
N PRO A 252 -13.64 -40.99 1.39
CA PRO A 252 -13.11 -41.77 2.51
C PRO A 252 -11.80 -41.19 3.08
N VAL A 253 -11.67 -41.21 4.41
CA VAL A 253 -10.50 -40.67 5.14
C VAL A 253 -9.17 -41.28 4.68
N ASP A 254 -9.17 -42.56 4.29
CA ASP A 254 -7.99 -43.28 3.79
C ASP A 254 -7.45 -42.75 2.45
N LYS A 255 -8.24 -41.92 1.75
CA LYS A 255 -7.79 -41.25 0.52
C LYS A 255 -6.85 -40.08 0.76
N PHE A 256 -6.77 -39.59 2.00
CA PHE A 256 -5.94 -38.44 2.34
C PHE A 256 -4.66 -38.89 3.03
N LYS A 257 -3.52 -38.38 2.55
CA LYS A 257 -2.22 -38.59 3.22
C LYS A 257 -2.21 -38.09 4.67
N ASP A 258 -2.88 -36.97 4.94
CA ASP A 258 -3.16 -36.46 6.29
C ASP A 258 -4.55 -35.81 6.33
N ALA A 259 -5.53 -36.56 6.83
CA ALA A 259 -6.90 -36.09 6.91
C ALA A 259 -7.15 -35.12 8.08
N LYS A 260 -6.34 -35.13 9.15
CA LYS A 260 -6.65 -34.41 10.40
C LYS A 260 -6.88 -32.92 10.21
N PRO A 261 -6.04 -32.17 9.44
CA PRO A 261 -6.28 -30.74 9.20
C PRO A 261 -7.57 -30.49 8.42
N ILE A 262 -7.87 -31.35 7.45
CA ILE A 262 -9.10 -31.27 6.64
C ILE A 262 -10.30 -31.50 7.54
N GLN A 263 -10.32 -32.58 8.32
CA GLN A 263 -11.39 -32.90 9.26
C GLN A 263 -11.64 -31.76 10.26
N LYS A 264 -10.57 -31.20 10.85
CA LYS A 264 -10.67 -30.08 11.78
C LYS A 264 -11.32 -28.86 11.12
N ARG A 265 -10.94 -28.56 9.88
CA ARG A 265 -11.46 -27.40 9.14
C ARG A 265 -12.91 -27.59 8.71
N VAL A 266 -13.26 -28.75 8.16
CA VAL A 266 -14.64 -29.02 7.75
C VAL A 266 -15.56 -29.08 8.96
N ARG A 267 -15.14 -29.71 10.05
CA ARG A 267 -15.89 -29.70 11.32
C ARG A 267 -16.14 -28.28 11.82
N TRP A 268 -15.09 -27.46 11.91
CA TRP A 268 -15.21 -26.08 12.34
C TRP A 268 -16.22 -25.30 11.49
N TYR A 269 -16.14 -25.45 10.16
CA TYR A 269 -17.01 -24.73 9.24
C TYR A 269 -18.47 -25.17 9.33
N ILE A 270 -18.74 -26.48 9.45
CA ILE A 270 -20.11 -26.99 9.64
C ILE A 270 -20.68 -26.56 11.00
N ASP A 271 -19.91 -26.70 12.08
CA ASP A 271 -20.37 -26.25 13.40
C ASP A 271 -20.64 -24.74 13.42
N TRP A 272 -19.80 -23.94 12.75
CA TRP A 272 -20.07 -22.52 12.55
C TRP A 272 -21.37 -22.29 11.77
N LEU A 273 -21.54 -22.91 10.60
CA LEU A 273 -22.75 -22.76 9.76
C LEU A 273 -24.05 -23.09 10.51
N LEU A 274 -24.03 -24.13 11.36
CA LEU A 274 -25.18 -24.53 12.18
C LEU A 274 -25.60 -23.46 13.20
N THR A 275 -24.71 -22.53 13.54
CA THR A 275 -25.02 -21.40 14.45
C THR A 275 -25.51 -20.15 13.71
N GLN A 276 -25.45 -20.14 12.38
CA GLN A 276 -25.78 -18.97 11.57
C GLN A 276 -27.25 -19.00 11.08
N PRO A 277 -27.88 -17.83 10.87
CA PRO A 277 -29.20 -17.75 10.25
C PRO A 277 -29.15 -18.10 8.76
N GLU A 278 -30.30 -18.48 8.19
CA GLU A 278 -30.45 -18.94 6.79
C GLU A 278 -29.93 -17.93 5.75
N ILE A 279 -30.01 -16.62 6.03
CA ILE A 279 -29.46 -15.57 5.17
C ILE A 279 -27.94 -15.73 4.94
N VAL A 280 -27.21 -16.20 5.95
CA VAL A 280 -25.76 -16.45 5.83
C VAL A 280 -25.50 -17.66 4.95
N TRP A 281 -26.38 -18.67 4.99
CA TRP A 281 -26.25 -19.83 4.10
C TRP A 281 -26.39 -19.41 2.63
N GLU A 282 -27.33 -18.51 2.32
CA GLU A 282 -27.46 -17.94 0.97
C GLU A 282 -26.22 -17.18 0.53
N GLU A 283 -25.55 -16.47 1.44
CA GLU A 283 -24.28 -15.79 1.17
C GLU A 283 -23.13 -16.78 0.93
N GLU A 284 -23.03 -17.84 1.72
CA GLU A 284 -22.01 -18.88 1.55
C GLU A 284 -22.18 -19.66 0.23
N ILE A 285 -23.41 -19.83 -0.25
CA ILE A 285 -23.70 -20.42 -1.57
C ILE A 285 -23.20 -19.51 -2.69
N LYS A 286 -23.44 -18.19 -2.59
CA LYS A 286 -22.94 -17.22 -3.58
C LYS A 286 -21.42 -17.20 -3.61
N GLY A 287 -20.79 -17.24 -2.43
CA GLY A 287 -19.34 -17.28 -2.28
C GLY A 287 -18.63 -15.97 -2.60
N ASP A 288 -19.36 -14.87 -2.79
CA ASP A 288 -18.83 -13.56 -3.18
C ASP A 288 -18.09 -12.84 -2.03
N ASN A 289 -18.38 -13.19 -0.78
CA ASN A 289 -17.78 -12.58 0.42
C ASN A 289 -16.50 -13.32 0.85
N LEU A 290 -15.75 -12.76 1.80
CA LEU A 290 -14.60 -13.45 2.38
C LEU A 290 -15.05 -14.70 3.17
N SER A 291 -14.32 -15.80 3.06
CA SER A 291 -14.64 -17.03 3.82
C SER A 291 -14.70 -16.77 5.33
N PRO A 292 -15.67 -17.36 6.06
CA PRO A 292 -15.79 -17.21 7.50
C PRO A 292 -14.55 -17.69 8.25
N VAL A 293 -13.81 -18.65 7.67
CA VAL A 293 -12.53 -19.12 8.20
C VAL A 293 -11.54 -17.96 8.38
N TYR A 294 -11.56 -17.00 7.43
CA TYR A 294 -10.69 -15.84 7.46
C TYR A 294 -11.33 -14.67 8.19
N THR A 295 -12.63 -14.40 8.02
CA THR A 295 -13.28 -13.27 8.71
C THR A 295 -13.18 -13.41 10.22
N VAL A 296 -13.47 -14.59 10.78
CA VAL A 296 -13.35 -14.85 12.22
C VAL A 296 -11.90 -14.65 12.69
N ALA A 297 -10.92 -15.15 11.93
CA ALA A 297 -9.52 -14.94 12.26
C ALA A 297 -9.13 -13.45 12.28
N LEU A 298 -9.64 -12.66 11.34
CA LEU A 298 -9.40 -11.22 11.23
C LEU A 298 -10.08 -10.42 12.35
N GLU A 299 -11.21 -10.90 12.86
CA GLU A 299 -11.93 -10.31 14.00
C GLU A 299 -11.25 -10.62 15.33
N GLU A 300 -10.77 -11.85 15.51
CA GLU A 300 -10.17 -12.31 16.77
C GLU A 300 -8.71 -11.85 16.94
N THR A 301 -7.98 -11.65 15.84
CA THR A 301 -6.54 -11.36 15.86
C THR A 301 -6.24 -9.97 15.30
N PRO A 302 -5.63 -9.06 16.09
CA PRO A 302 -5.23 -7.75 15.58
C PRO A 302 -4.11 -7.88 14.54
N LEU A 303 -3.95 -6.87 13.69
CA LEU A 303 -2.92 -6.87 12.64
C LEU A 303 -1.51 -7.08 13.20
N ASP A 304 -1.22 -6.49 14.36
CA ASP A 304 0.07 -6.63 15.04
C ASP A 304 0.35 -8.09 15.43
N GLY A 305 -0.70 -8.84 15.82
CA GLY A 305 -0.62 -10.24 16.21
C GLY A 305 -0.28 -11.14 15.02
N PHE A 306 -0.96 -10.95 13.90
CA PHE A 306 -0.65 -11.65 12.64
C PHE A 306 0.80 -11.42 12.20
N VAL A 307 1.26 -10.18 12.26
CA VAL A 307 2.63 -9.82 11.87
C VAL A 307 3.65 -10.41 12.85
N ALA A 308 3.37 -10.39 14.16
CA ALA A 308 4.25 -10.99 15.16
C ALA A 308 4.43 -12.49 14.95
N ASP A 309 3.34 -13.24 14.72
CA ASP A 309 3.42 -14.68 14.47
C ASP A 309 4.13 -15.02 13.14
N TRP A 310 3.87 -14.22 12.10
CA TRP A 310 4.57 -14.38 10.82
C TRP A 310 6.06 -14.06 10.93
N PHE A 311 6.44 -13.06 11.73
CA PHE A 311 7.82 -12.60 11.88
C PHE A 311 8.63 -13.38 12.92
N ALA A 312 8.00 -14.30 13.67
CA ALA A 312 8.68 -15.14 14.67
C ALA A 312 9.86 -15.95 14.08
N VAL A 313 9.81 -16.29 12.79
CA VAL A 313 10.90 -17.01 12.08
C VAL A 313 12.13 -16.12 11.77
N LEU A 314 11.97 -14.80 11.89
CA LEU A 314 13.01 -13.82 11.59
C LEU A 314 13.79 -13.47 12.85
N THR A 315 15.08 -13.19 12.67
CA THR A 315 15.88 -12.56 13.74
C THR A 315 15.44 -11.11 13.95
N TYR A 316 15.64 -10.56 15.14
CA TYR A 316 15.32 -9.16 15.43
C TYR A 316 15.87 -8.18 14.38
N ARG A 317 17.11 -8.39 13.91
CA ARG A 317 17.71 -7.54 12.87
C ARG A 317 17.01 -7.66 11.52
N GLU A 318 16.59 -8.87 11.13
CA GLU A 318 15.80 -9.10 9.91
C GLU A 318 14.44 -8.41 10.03
N GLN A 319 13.76 -8.54 11.18
CA GLN A 319 12.48 -7.88 11.44
C GLN A 319 12.60 -6.36 11.27
N GLN A 320 13.58 -5.71 11.91
CA GLN A 320 13.73 -4.26 11.83
C GLN A 320 14.00 -3.76 10.39
N ILE A 321 14.77 -4.53 9.61
CA ILE A 321 14.99 -4.22 8.19
C ILE A 321 13.69 -4.34 7.40
N ILE A 322 12.88 -5.37 7.63
CA ILE A 322 11.58 -5.53 6.96
C ILE A 322 10.61 -4.42 7.40
N TYR A 323 10.52 -4.11 8.71
CA TYR A 323 9.68 -3.03 9.23
C TYR A 323 9.97 -1.69 8.53
N GLY A 324 11.25 -1.31 8.44
CA GLY A 324 11.66 -0.07 7.79
C GLY A 324 11.53 -0.12 6.26
N ARG A 325 11.88 -1.24 5.63
CA ARG A 325 11.91 -1.35 4.15
C ARG A 325 10.53 -1.26 3.52
N TYR A 326 9.51 -1.78 4.19
CA TYR A 326 8.14 -1.82 3.69
C TYR A 326 7.23 -0.82 4.39
N GLY A 327 7.74 -0.10 5.40
CA GLY A 327 7.00 0.94 6.11
C GLY A 327 5.91 0.39 7.04
N LEU A 328 6.10 -0.83 7.58
CA LEU A 328 5.16 -1.44 8.52
C LEU A 328 5.06 -0.64 9.82
N LEU A 329 6.12 0.07 10.23
CA LEU A 329 6.04 0.98 11.37
C LEU A 329 5.79 2.41 10.89
N ARG A 330 4.67 3.01 11.32
CA ARG A 330 4.30 4.41 11.05
C ARG A 330 4.16 4.77 9.56
N GLY A 331 4.06 3.79 8.66
CA GLY A 331 3.86 4.00 7.22
C GLY A 331 5.07 4.54 6.44
N LYS A 332 6.24 4.70 7.08
CA LYS A 332 7.41 5.32 6.44
C LYS A 332 8.34 4.26 5.82
N VAL A 333 8.35 4.21 4.50
CA VAL A 333 9.28 3.39 3.71
C VAL A 333 10.68 3.98 3.75
N LEU A 334 11.67 3.17 4.13
CA LEU A 334 13.10 3.52 4.11
C LEU A 334 13.81 2.89 2.92
N THR A 335 14.77 3.62 2.37
CA THR A 335 15.65 3.11 1.32
C THR A 335 16.71 2.17 1.91
N LEU A 336 17.29 1.31 1.06
CA LEU A 336 18.39 0.43 1.47
C LEU A 336 19.63 1.17 1.98
N GLU A 337 19.84 2.39 1.49
CA GLU A 337 20.93 3.28 1.91
C GLU A 337 20.66 3.82 3.31
N GLN A 338 19.46 4.38 3.55
CA GLN A 338 19.05 4.85 4.88
C GLN A 338 19.09 3.75 5.94
N LEU A 339 18.67 2.53 5.60
CA LEU A 339 18.80 1.36 6.48
C LEU A 339 20.28 0.99 6.68
N GLY A 340 21.10 1.11 5.64
CA GLY A 340 22.55 0.88 5.73
C GLY A 340 23.19 1.80 6.76
N ASP A 341 22.89 3.09 6.68
CA ASP A 341 23.36 4.11 7.61
C ASP A 341 22.90 3.83 9.04
N GLN A 342 21.61 3.50 9.23
CA GLN A 342 21.05 3.19 10.56
C GLN A 342 21.70 1.96 11.21
N PHE A 343 22.03 0.94 10.43
CA PHE A 343 22.63 -0.32 10.93
C PHE A 343 24.16 -0.37 10.82
N GLY A 344 24.81 0.71 10.37
CA GLY A 344 26.26 0.79 10.19
C GLY A 344 26.80 -0.23 9.19
N VAL A 345 26.06 -0.52 8.12
CA VAL A 345 26.44 -1.50 7.08
C VAL A 345 26.17 -0.97 5.67
N THR A 346 26.81 -1.59 4.68
CA THR A 346 26.61 -1.20 3.28
C THR A 346 25.18 -1.48 2.79
N ARG A 347 24.73 -0.70 1.81
CA ARG A 347 23.46 -0.91 1.07
C ARG A 347 23.31 -2.36 0.59
N GLU A 348 24.37 -2.94 0.03
CA GLU A 348 24.35 -4.31 -0.47
C GLU A 348 24.18 -5.33 0.66
N ARG A 349 24.76 -5.06 1.84
CA ARG A 349 24.55 -5.92 3.00
C ARG A 349 23.09 -5.89 3.47
N ILE A 350 22.43 -4.74 3.48
CA ILE A 350 20.99 -4.65 3.79
C ILE A 350 20.19 -5.47 2.78
N ARG A 351 20.46 -5.31 1.49
CA ARG A 351 19.77 -6.05 0.41
C ARG A 351 19.89 -7.56 0.60
N GLN A 352 21.06 -8.06 0.99
CA GLN A 352 21.27 -9.50 1.28
C GLN A 352 20.45 -9.98 2.48
N ILE A 353 20.36 -9.18 3.54
CA ILE A 353 19.57 -9.52 4.73
C ILE A 353 18.08 -9.50 4.39
N GLN A 354 17.62 -8.48 3.66
CA GLN A 354 16.25 -8.37 3.16
C GLN A 354 15.84 -9.62 2.37
N LYS A 355 16.61 -9.99 1.33
CA LYS A 355 16.31 -11.16 0.49
C LYS A 355 16.26 -12.48 1.29
N ARG A 356 17.10 -12.61 2.33
CA ARG A 356 17.07 -13.77 3.21
C ARG A 356 15.81 -13.81 4.07
N ALA A 357 15.40 -12.66 4.62
CA ALA A 357 14.19 -12.55 5.41
C ALA A 357 12.94 -12.84 4.56
N GLU A 358 12.84 -12.23 3.38
CA GLU A 358 11.79 -12.53 2.38
C GLU A 358 11.71 -14.03 2.06
N GLY A 359 12.86 -14.68 1.81
CA GLY A 359 12.92 -16.11 1.52
C GLY A 359 12.48 -17.00 2.69
N LYS A 360 12.55 -16.52 3.94
CA LYS A 360 11.96 -17.22 5.10
C LYS A 360 10.45 -17.01 5.16
N LEU A 361 9.99 -15.77 4.97
CA LEU A 361 8.57 -15.41 5.03
C LEU A 361 7.74 -16.05 3.90
N LYS A 362 8.31 -16.18 2.71
CA LYS A 362 7.68 -16.78 1.51
C LYS A 362 7.47 -18.29 1.59
N LYS A 363 8.06 -18.98 2.57
CA LYS A 363 7.87 -20.43 2.70
C LYS A 363 6.39 -20.73 2.98
N PRO A 364 5.78 -21.76 2.34
CA PRO A 364 4.35 -22.04 2.49
C PRO A 364 3.88 -22.11 3.95
N ILE A 365 4.65 -22.79 4.81
CA ILE A 365 4.32 -22.92 6.24
C ILE A 365 4.26 -21.58 6.99
N ASN A 366 5.04 -20.59 6.58
CA ASN A 366 5.04 -19.25 7.19
C ASN A 366 4.01 -18.35 6.51
N PHE A 367 3.87 -18.46 5.19
CA PHE A 367 2.91 -17.67 4.42
C PHE A 367 1.47 -18.03 4.78
N GLN A 368 1.21 -19.29 5.16
CA GLN A 368 -0.09 -19.72 5.67
C GLN A 368 -0.55 -18.90 6.90
N LYS A 369 0.37 -18.43 7.73
CA LYS A 369 0.07 -17.59 8.90
C LYS A 369 -0.53 -16.23 8.53
N ILE A 370 -0.19 -15.72 7.36
CA ILE A 370 -0.66 -14.41 6.87
C ILE A 370 -1.78 -14.52 5.84
N ARG A 371 -2.22 -15.76 5.54
CA ARG A 371 -3.23 -16.05 4.53
C ARG A 371 -4.56 -15.30 4.74
N PRO A 372 -5.09 -15.14 5.97
CA PRO A 372 -6.29 -14.33 6.17
C PRO A 372 -6.17 -12.90 5.61
N LEU A 373 -4.99 -12.28 5.77
CA LEU A 373 -4.73 -10.94 5.20
C LEU A 373 -4.57 -10.98 3.68
N THR A 374 -3.88 -11.99 3.15
CA THR A 374 -3.76 -12.16 1.69
C THR A 374 -5.13 -12.28 1.04
N GLU A 375 -6.02 -13.09 1.60
CA GLU A 375 -7.37 -13.33 1.08
C GLU A 375 -8.25 -12.09 1.24
N LEU A 376 -8.11 -11.35 2.35
CA LEU A 376 -8.72 -10.03 2.52
C LEU A 376 -8.27 -9.06 1.42
N PHE A 377 -6.97 -9.02 1.09
CA PHE A 377 -6.46 -8.14 0.05
C PHE A 377 -7.02 -8.51 -1.32
N HIS A 378 -7.09 -9.81 -1.64
CA HIS A 378 -7.71 -10.28 -2.88
C HIS A 378 -9.20 -9.90 -2.94
N TYR A 379 -9.95 -10.10 -1.85
CA TYR A 379 -11.35 -9.70 -1.74
C TYR A 379 -11.53 -8.19 -2.01
N GLU A 380 -10.71 -7.35 -1.38
CA GLU A 380 -10.77 -5.89 -1.57
C GLU A 380 -10.42 -5.47 -3.00
N LEU A 381 -9.47 -6.16 -3.64
CA LEU A 381 -9.15 -5.93 -5.04
C LEU A 381 -10.33 -6.29 -5.94
N VAL A 382 -10.97 -7.44 -5.74
CA VAL A 382 -12.15 -7.86 -6.53
C VAL A 382 -13.28 -6.85 -6.38
N GLY A 383 -13.59 -6.46 -5.14
CA GLY A 383 -14.59 -5.42 -4.85
C GLY A 383 -14.23 -4.02 -5.35
N ALA A 384 -13.02 -3.82 -5.90
CA ALA A 384 -12.58 -2.58 -6.54
C ALA A 384 -12.44 -2.71 -8.08
N GLY A 385 -12.88 -3.83 -8.67
CA GLY A 385 -12.72 -4.08 -10.11
C GLY A 385 -11.33 -4.61 -10.49
N GLY A 386 -10.63 -5.25 -9.55
CA GLY A 386 -9.35 -5.94 -9.72
C GLY A 386 -8.09 -5.11 -9.41
N PHE A 387 -8.23 -3.80 -9.15
CA PHE A 387 -7.13 -2.94 -8.74
C PHE A 387 -7.61 -1.76 -7.89
N ILE A 388 -6.71 -1.21 -7.09
CA ILE A 388 -7.03 -0.15 -6.13
C ILE A 388 -5.79 0.72 -5.85
N ASN A 389 -6.00 2.00 -5.54
CA ASN A 389 -4.88 2.84 -5.12
C ASN A 389 -4.57 2.70 -3.63
N ALA A 390 -3.36 3.08 -3.22
CA ALA A 390 -2.86 2.99 -1.85
C ALA A 390 -3.76 3.66 -0.80
N GLN A 391 -4.35 4.80 -1.14
CA GLN A 391 -5.20 5.55 -0.22
C GLN A 391 -6.51 4.79 0.01
N GLN A 392 -7.19 4.39 -1.07
CA GLN A 392 -8.41 3.61 -1.03
C GLN A 392 -8.20 2.27 -0.32
N LEU A 393 -7.13 1.55 -0.65
CA LEU A 393 -6.79 0.28 0.00
C LEU A 393 -6.64 0.48 1.51
N LYS A 394 -5.85 1.47 1.93
CA LYS A 394 -5.67 1.78 3.36
C LYS A 394 -7.00 2.10 4.03
N GLU A 395 -7.84 2.92 3.42
CA GLU A 395 -9.17 3.27 3.96
C GLU A 395 -10.08 2.05 4.09
N ARG A 396 -10.07 1.12 3.14
CA ARG A 396 -10.85 -0.11 3.19
C ARG A 396 -10.32 -1.08 4.24
N LEU A 397 -9.01 -1.30 4.28
CA LEU A 397 -8.37 -2.16 5.28
C LEU A 397 -8.60 -1.66 6.71
N CYS A 398 -8.55 -0.35 6.95
CA CYS A 398 -8.79 0.22 8.28
C CYS A 398 -10.25 0.08 8.76
N LYS A 399 -11.20 -0.27 7.88
CA LYS A 399 -12.59 -0.55 8.28
C LYS A 399 -12.77 -1.97 8.80
N ILE A 400 -11.89 -2.89 8.39
CA ILE A 400 -12.02 -4.32 8.66
C ILE A 400 -11.00 -4.75 9.71
N LEU A 401 -9.75 -4.31 9.59
CA LEU A 401 -8.67 -4.69 10.48
C LEU A 401 -8.66 -3.85 11.75
N TRP A 402 -8.45 -4.50 12.89
CA TRP A 402 -8.00 -3.81 14.09
C TRP A 402 -6.52 -3.44 13.94
N VAL A 403 -6.29 -2.16 13.67
CA VAL A 403 -4.96 -1.59 13.45
C VAL A 403 -4.39 -1.07 14.77
N GLY A 404 -3.22 -1.60 15.15
CA GLY A 404 -2.41 -1.07 16.24
C GLY A 404 -1.24 -0.24 15.72
N GLU A 405 -0.01 -0.63 16.06
CA GLU A 405 1.19 0.12 15.62
C GLU A 405 1.61 -0.20 14.18
N VAL A 406 1.22 -1.37 13.66
CA VAL A 406 1.54 -1.80 12.31
C VAL A 406 0.64 -1.12 11.28
N ASP A 407 1.24 -0.54 10.25
CA ASP A 407 0.54 0.06 9.12
C ASP A 407 0.05 -1.02 8.13
N PRO A 408 -1.27 -1.13 7.85
CA PRO A 408 -1.82 -2.13 6.95
C PRO A 408 -1.28 -2.06 5.53
N LEU A 409 -0.96 -0.86 5.05
CA LEU A 409 -0.40 -0.66 3.71
C LEU A 409 1.04 -1.17 3.65
N GLY A 410 1.79 -1.04 4.75
CA GLY A 410 3.12 -1.63 4.87
C GLY A 410 3.08 -3.15 4.79
N VAL A 411 2.10 -3.78 5.44
CA VAL A 411 1.86 -5.23 5.33
C VAL A 411 1.46 -5.62 3.91
N ALA A 412 0.56 -4.87 3.28
CA ALA A 412 0.21 -5.06 1.87
C ALA A 412 1.44 -4.98 0.94
N ASN A 413 2.31 -3.99 1.11
CA ASN A 413 3.55 -3.90 0.31
C ASN A 413 4.42 -5.15 0.46
N LEU A 414 4.53 -5.70 1.67
CA LEU A 414 5.31 -6.90 1.91
C LEU A 414 4.64 -8.14 1.31
N ILE A 415 3.33 -8.32 1.51
CA ILE A 415 2.60 -9.47 0.95
C ILE A 415 2.69 -9.44 -0.58
N PHE A 416 2.45 -8.30 -1.22
CA PHE A 416 2.50 -8.15 -2.68
C PHE A 416 3.91 -8.26 -3.28
N GLU A 417 4.96 -8.09 -2.47
CA GLU A 417 6.33 -8.37 -2.93
C GLU A 417 6.66 -9.88 -2.83
N LEU A 418 6.04 -10.58 -1.88
CA LEU A 418 6.30 -11.99 -1.63
C LEU A 418 5.38 -12.90 -2.46
N ASP A 419 4.17 -12.45 -2.70
CA ASP A 419 3.14 -13.14 -3.46
C ASP A 419 3.34 -12.95 -4.97
N ASN A 420 3.17 -14.03 -5.73
CA ASN A 420 3.25 -14.02 -7.20
C ASN A 420 1.86 -14.00 -7.85
N SER A 421 0.79 -13.76 -7.11
CA SER A 421 -0.57 -13.55 -7.66
C SER A 421 -1.01 -12.08 -7.64
N SER A 422 -0.16 -11.20 -7.12
CA SER A 422 -0.49 -9.82 -6.85
C SER A 422 0.63 -8.90 -7.32
N GLU A 423 0.27 -7.84 -8.04
CA GLU A 423 1.22 -6.83 -8.49
C GLU A 423 1.01 -5.52 -7.71
N HIS A 424 2.10 -4.79 -7.49
CA HIS A 424 2.00 -3.40 -7.05
C HIS A 424 2.96 -2.50 -7.85
N LEU A 425 2.47 -1.31 -8.25
CA LEU A 425 3.24 -0.36 -9.05
C LEU A 425 2.97 1.06 -8.61
N LYS A 426 3.96 1.70 -7.98
CA LYS A 426 3.92 3.10 -7.45
C LYS A 426 2.56 3.46 -6.81
N GLY A 427 2.15 2.71 -5.80
CA GLY A 427 0.93 2.97 -5.03
C GLY A 427 -0.38 2.55 -5.71
N LEU A 428 -0.29 1.72 -6.75
CA LEU A 428 -1.41 0.99 -7.34
C LEU A 428 -1.22 -0.50 -7.02
N TYR A 429 -2.25 -1.16 -6.57
CA TYR A 429 -2.26 -2.59 -6.23
C TYR A 429 -3.25 -3.27 -7.16
N GLY A 430 -2.92 -4.44 -7.68
CA GLY A 430 -3.79 -5.18 -8.57
C GLY A 430 -3.53 -6.68 -8.51
N ARG A 431 -4.47 -7.44 -9.05
CA ARG A 431 -4.29 -8.88 -9.23
C ARG A 431 -3.50 -9.15 -10.52
N GLU A 432 -2.63 -10.15 -10.48
CA GLU A 432 -1.83 -10.58 -11.64
C GLU A 432 -2.66 -11.36 -12.67
N ASP A 433 -3.80 -11.93 -12.25
CA ASP A 433 -4.71 -12.71 -13.11
C ASP A 433 -5.77 -11.87 -13.84
N LYS A 434 -5.72 -10.53 -13.72
CA LYS A 434 -6.52 -9.66 -14.57
C LYS A 434 -5.86 -9.61 -15.95
N ASP A 435 -6.65 -9.60 -17.02
CA ASP A 435 -6.17 -9.46 -18.41
C ASP A 435 -5.30 -8.20 -18.68
N LEU A 436 -5.24 -7.28 -17.71
CA LEU A 436 -4.59 -5.97 -17.80
C LEU A 436 -3.48 -5.81 -16.76
N SER A 437 -2.26 -5.60 -17.25
CA SER A 437 -1.12 -5.25 -16.41
C SER A 437 -1.31 -3.88 -15.73
N LEU A 438 -0.66 -3.68 -14.57
CA LEU A 438 -0.66 -2.37 -13.90
C LEU A 438 -0.07 -1.24 -14.77
N THR A 439 0.75 -1.58 -15.77
CA THR A 439 1.30 -0.59 -16.71
C THR A 439 0.24 -0.07 -17.69
N GLN A 440 -0.63 -0.95 -18.21
CA GLN A 440 -1.77 -0.57 -19.04
C GLN A 440 -2.75 0.30 -18.23
N ILE A 441 -3.06 -0.08 -16.98
CA ILE A 441 -3.92 0.71 -16.10
C ILE A 441 -3.38 2.13 -15.90
N LYS A 442 -2.06 2.28 -15.70
CA LYS A 442 -1.43 3.61 -15.63
C LYS A 442 -1.47 4.38 -16.94
N GLY A 443 -1.40 3.69 -18.07
CA GLY A 443 -1.65 4.26 -19.39
C GLY A 443 -3.04 4.87 -19.47
N ILE A 444 -4.07 4.10 -19.13
CA ILE A 444 -5.47 4.55 -19.10
C ILE A 444 -5.64 5.76 -18.18
N GLN A 445 -5.16 5.67 -16.93
CA GLN A 445 -5.17 6.76 -15.96
C GLN A 445 -4.55 8.05 -16.53
N LYS A 446 -3.38 7.95 -17.18
CA LYS A 446 -2.71 9.08 -17.81
C LYS A 446 -3.60 9.72 -18.89
N TYR A 447 -4.18 8.93 -19.79
CA TYR A 447 -4.97 9.46 -20.90
C TYR A 447 -6.34 9.99 -20.46
N LEU A 448 -6.94 9.45 -19.40
CA LEU A 448 -8.12 10.04 -18.76
C LEU A 448 -7.82 11.44 -18.19
N ALA A 449 -6.65 11.63 -17.58
CA ALA A 449 -6.21 12.95 -17.16
C ALA A 449 -5.98 13.90 -18.35
N VAL A 450 -5.36 13.40 -19.44
CA VAL A 450 -5.18 14.18 -20.68
C VAL A 450 -6.52 14.60 -21.29
N ALA A 451 -7.54 13.74 -21.25
CA ALA A 451 -8.88 14.07 -21.75
C ALA A 451 -9.49 15.28 -21.02
N LEU A 452 -9.34 15.33 -19.69
CA LEU A 452 -9.75 16.50 -18.90
C LEU A 452 -8.87 17.73 -19.16
N GLU A 453 -7.56 17.56 -19.33
CA GLU A 453 -6.65 18.68 -19.64
C GLU A 453 -6.96 19.32 -21.00
N GLN A 454 -7.30 18.52 -22.01
CA GLN A 454 -7.69 19.00 -23.33
C GLN A 454 -9.02 19.75 -23.30
N GLU A 455 -10.00 19.25 -22.54
CA GLU A 455 -11.29 19.93 -22.43
C GLU A 455 -11.18 21.26 -21.67
N ARG A 456 -10.22 21.34 -20.73
CA ARG A 456 -10.05 22.47 -19.81
C ARG A 456 -11.31 22.77 -18.99
N ALA A 457 -12.18 21.77 -18.82
CA ALA A 457 -13.45 21.85 -18.08
C ALA A 457 -13.67 20.56 -17.26
N PRO A 458 -14.37 20.61 -16.12
CA PRO A 458 -14.81 19.40 -15.45
C PRO A 458 -15.82 18.65 -16.33
N LEU A 459 -15.76 17.33 -16.34
CA LEU A 459 -16.64 16.50 -17.17
C LEU A 459 -17.42 15.49 -16.33
N ILE A 460 -18.67 15.24 -16.73
CA ILE A 460 -19.41 14.09 -16.22
C ILE A 460 -18.81 12.78 -16.75
N THR A 461 -18.97 11.69 -16.01
CA THR A 461 -18.38 10.37 -16.33
C THR A 461 -18.64 9.97 -17.79
N SER A 462 -19.89 10.03 -18.26
CA SER A 462 -20.25 9.66 -19.63
C SER A 462 -19.52 10.47 -20.70
N ARG A 463 -19.38 11.79 -20.53
CA ARG A 463 -18.65 12.65 -21.47
C ARG A 463 -17.15 12.39 -21.44
N LEU A 464 -16.59 12.13 -20.25
CA LEU A 464 -15.18 11.83 -20.09
C LEU A 464 -14.81 10.49 -20.73
N ILE A 465 -15.63 9.46 -20.52
CA ILE A 465 -15.47 8.15 -21.17
C ILE A 465 -15.58 8.32 -22.69
N THR A 466 -16.62 8.99 -23.21
CA THR A 466 -16.75 9.23 -24.66
C THR A 466 -15.55 9.96 -25.25
N LYS A 467 -15.01 10.97 -24.55
CA LYS A 467 -13.78 11.68 -24.95
C LYS A 467 -12.58 10.75 -24.98
N PHE A 468 -12.41 9.94 -23.94
CA PHE A 468 -11.32 8.97 -23.84
C PHE A 468 -11.42 7.91 -24.95
N LYS A 469 -12.62 7.38 -25.23
CA LYS A 469 -12.87 6.43 -26.32
C LYS A 469 -12.56 6.99 -27.70
N GLY A 470 -12.71 8.31 -27.88
CA GLY A 470 -12.31 9.01 -29.10
C GLY A 470 -10.80 9.18 -29.30
N MET A 471 -9.97 8.87 -28.30
CA MET A 471 -8.52 9.02 -28.41
C MET A 471 -7.88 7.84 -29.13
N ARG A 472 -6.82 8.11 -29.89
CA ARG A 472 -6.01 7.10 -30.58
C ARG A 472 -5.55 5.97 -29.65
N PHE A 473 -5.17 6.29 -28.42
CA PHE A 473 -4.76 5.30 -27.41
C PHE A 473 -5.85 4.24 -27.16
N TYR A 474 -7.11 4.66 -26.99
CA TYR A 474 -8.21 3.72 -26.79
C TYR A 474 -8.52 2.93 -28.07
N GLN A 475 -8.52 3.60 -29.23
CA GLN A 475 -8.78 2.93 -30.51
C GLN A 475 -7.78 1.82 -30.84
N GLU A 476 -6.52 1.96 -30.43
CA GLU A 476 -5.48 0.95 -30.60
C GLU A 476 -5.64 -0.26 -29.65
N HIS A 477 -6.45 -0.14 -28.59
CA HIS A 477 -6.63 -1.14 -27.53
C HIS A 477 -8.12 -1.33 -27.17
N ALA A 478 -9.03 -1.12 -28.11
CA ALA A 478 -10.47 -1.02 -27.84
C ALA A 478 -11.06 -2.34 -27.28
N ASP A 479 -10.47 -3.46 -27.68
CA ASP A 479 -10.87 -4.80 -27.24
C ASP A 479 -10.29 -5.18 -25.86
N GLU A 480 -9.39 -4.35 -25.29
CA GLU A 480 -8.71 -4.63 -24.02
C GLU A 480 -9.45 -4.06 -22.80
N PHE A 481 -10.41 -3.15 -22.98
CA PHE A 481 -11.00 -2.41 -21.85
C PHE A 481 -12.54 -2.37 -21.90
N ASP A 482 -13.17 -2.71 -20.77
CA ASP A 482 -14.59 -2.46 -20.52
C ASP A 482 -14.82 -1.13 -19.79
N ASP A 483 -16.07 -0.65 -19.82
CA ASP A 483 -16.43 0.62 -19.18
C ASP A 483 -16.24 0.59 -17.66
N ALA A 484 -16.43 -0.58 -17.03
CA ALA A 484 -16.19 -0.78 -15.61
C ALA A 484 -14.71 -0.58 -15.25
N THR A 485 -13.76 -1.07 -16.06
CA THR A 485 -12.33 -0.84 -15.84
C THR A 485 -11.95 0.63 -16.02
N ILE A 486 -12.57 1.34 -16.97
CA ILE A 486 -12.33 2.78 -17.16
C ILE A 486 -12.81 3.58 -15.95
N GLU A 487 -13.99 3.25 -15.41
CA GLU A 487 -14.50 3.87 -14.19
C GLU A 487 -13.61 3.60 -12.98
N ALA A 488 -13.17 2.35 -12.79
CA ALA A 488 -12.20 2.01 -11.75
C ALA A 488 -10.86 2.78 -11.93
N CYS A 489 -10.44 3.04 -13.17
CA CYS A 489 -9.27 3.87 -13.46
C CYS A 489 -9.48 5.33 -13.04
N LEU A 490 -10.68 5.89 -13.23
CA LEU A 490 -11.02 7.24 -12.79
C LEU A 490 -10.97 7.36 -11.27
N GLU A 491 -11.62 6.43 -10.56
CA GLU A 491 -11.71 6.42 -9.11
C GLU A 491 -10.35 6.23 -8.44
N SER A 492 -9.53 5.32 -8.99
CA SER A 492 -8.20 5.04 -8.46
C SER A 492 -7.16 6.10 -8.84
N HIS A 493 -7.47 7.06 -9.71
CA HIS A 493 -6.49 8.01 -10.21
C HIS A 493 -5.97 8.96 -9.11
N PRO A 494 -4.64 9.13 -8.94
CA PRO A 494 -4.07 9.88 -7.82
C PRO A 494 -4.46 11.36 -7.79
N LYS A 495 -4.65 11.97 -8.97
CA LYS A 495 -4.98 13.41 -9.13
C LYS A 495 -6.41 13.71 -9.56
N LEU A 496 -7.23 12.72 -9.95
CA LEU A 496 -8.60 13.01 -10.36
C LEU A 496 -9.49 12.97 -9.14
N ARG A 497 -10.50 13.84 -9.10
CA ARG A 497 -11.46 13.90 -8.02
C ARG A 497 -12.84 14.08 -8.62
N LEU A 498 -13.82 13.45 -7.97
CA LEU A 498 -15.23 13.58 -8.27
C LEU A 498 -15.85 14.57 -7.28
N LYS A 499 -16.68 15.50 -7.77
CA LYS A 499 -17.48 16.38 -6.92
C LYS A 499 -18.87 16.56 -7.54
N GLY A 500 -19.89 16.04 -6.86
CA GLY A 500 -21.18 15.81 -7.51
C GLY A 500 -20.98 14.79 -8.63
N GLU A 501 -21.37 15.15 -9.85
CA GLU A 501 -21.19 14.31 -11.04
C GLU A 501 -19.95 14.69 -11.87
N LEU A 502 -19.18 15.70 -11.45
CA LEU A 502 -18.10 16.28 -12.26
C LEU A 502 -16.71 15.80 -11.81
N TRP A 503 -15.97 15.25 -12.77
CA TRP A 503 -14.56 14.91 -12.64
C TRP A 503 -13.65 16.10 -12.90
N TYR A 504 -12.63 16.27 -12.06
CA TYR A 504 -11.66 17.36 -12.17
C TYR A 504 -10.25 16.96 -11.71
N LEU A 505 -9.26 17.74 -12.13
CA LEU A 505 -7.87 17.58 -11.69
C LEU A 505 -7.63 18.32 -10.37
N LYS A 506 -7.09 17.61 -9.37
CA LYS A 506 -6.58 18.15 -8.11
C LYS A 506 -5.26 18.90 -8.33
N LYS A 507 -5.33 19.98 -9.11
CA LYS A 507 -4.25 20.95 -9.36
C LYS A 507 -4.73 22.31 -8.83
N ARG A 508 -3.83 23.05 -8.16
CA ARG A 508 -4.17 24.36 -7.57
C ARG A 508 -4.82 25.25 -8.64
N GLY A 509 -6.00 25.78 -8.33
CA GLY A 509 -6.74 26.66 -9.23
C GLY A 509 -7.46 26.00 -10.39
N TRP A 510 -7.27 24.69 -10.68
CA TRP A 510 -7.84 24.06 -11.88
C TRP A 510 -9.35 24.13 -11.94
N LEU A 511 -10.05 23.71 -10.86
CA LEU A 511 -11.51 23.77 -10.83
C LEU A 511 -12.05 25.21 -10.98
N SER A 512 -11.30 26.19 -10.47
CA SER A 512 -11.64 27.60 -10.61
C SER A 512 -11.47 28.05 -12.07
N LEU A 513 -10.34 27.70 -12.68
CA LEU A 513 -10.01 28.04 -14.06
C LEU A 513 -10.99 27.39 -15.04
N SER A 514 -11.29 26.12 -14.81
CA SER A 514 -12.18 25.31 -15.62
C SER A 514 -13.62 25.79 -15.52
N GLY A 515 -14.04 26.22 -14.31
CA GLY A 515 -15.33 26.89 -14.09
C GLY A 515 -15.43 28.22 -14.84
N ILE A 516 -14.37 29.04 -14.84
CA ILE A 516 -14.33 30.30 -15.60
C ILE A 516 -14.43 30.05 -17.11
N ILE A 517 -13.65 29.10 -17.63
CA ILE A 517 -13.68 28.74 -19.05
C ILE A 517 -15.08 28.28 -19.45
N GLN A 518 -15.69 27.42 -18.64
CA GLN A 518 -17.03 26.90 -18.93
C GLN A 518 -18.12 27.96 -18.81
N ALA A 519 -18.01 28.88 -17.83
CA ALA A 519 -18.87 30.04 -17.72
C ALA A 519 -18.81 30.90 -19.00
N LEU A 520 -17.60 31.20 -19.49
CA LEU A 520 -17.42 31.94 -20.74
C LEU A 520 -17.97 31.18 -21.97
N ARG A 521 -17.77 29.86 -22.05
CA ARG A 521 -18.33 29.03 -23.14
C ARG A 521 -19.87 29.00 -23.11
N GLN A 522 -20.48 29.00 -21.93
CA GLN A 522 -21.95 29.08 -21.79
C GLN A 522 -22.50 30.45 -22.17
N ILE A 523 -21.75 31.52 -21.87
CA ILE A 523 -22.12 32.88 -22.30
C ILE A 523 -21.97 33.01 -23.83
N GLY A 524 -20.93 32.41 -24.40
CA GLY A 524 -20.70 32.37 -25.86
C GLY A 524 -20.09 33.64 -26.45
N GLU A 525 -19.91 34.70 -25.66
CA GLU A 525 -19.30 35.96 -26.08
C GLU A 525 -18.49 36.63 -24.96
N PRO A 526 -17.63 37.62 -25.25
CA PRO A 526 -16.84 38.30 -24.23
C PRO A 526 -17.72 39.01 -23.20
N ALA A 527 -17.44 38.76 -21.92
CA ALA A 527 -18.30 39.16 -20.82
C ALA A 527 -17.53 39.89 -19.72
N HIS A 528 -18.26 40.69 -18.93
CA HIS A 528 -17.69 41.39 -17.80
C HIS A 528 -17.36 40.40 -16.66
N TYR A 529 -16.24 40.58 -15.96
CA TYR A 529 -15.77 39.65 -14.92
C TYR A 529 -16.80 39.37 -13.81
N LYS A 530 -17.72 40.32 -13.53
CA LYS A 530 -18.84 40.11 -12.58
C LYS A 530 -19.83 39.06 -13.08
N THR A 531 -20.27 39.17 -14.33
CA THR A 531 -21.14 38.18 -14.99
C THR A 531 -20.46 36.82 -15.08
N ILE A 532 -19.17 36.80 -15.43
CA ILE A 532 -18.35 35.58 -15.42
C ILE A 532 -18.32 34.97 -14.01
N THR A 533 -18.23 35.79 -12.96
CA THR A 533 -18.21 35.32 -11.56
C THR A 533 -19.53 34.67 -11.16
N GLU A 534 -20.66 35.30 -11.49
CA GLU A 534 -22.00 34.75 -11.21
C GLU A 534 -22.18 33.40 -11.88
N GLN A 535 -21.85 33.32 -13.18
CA GLN A 535 -21.96 32.09 -13.94
C GLN A 535 -20.95 31.02 -13.47
N THR A 536 -19.73 31.41 -13.12
CA THR A 536 -18.73 30.48 -12.55
C THR A 536 -19.20 29.92 -11.22
N ASN A 537 -19.78 30.75 -10.35
CA ASN A 537 -20.30 30.30 -9.06
C ASN A 537 -21.53 29.42 -9.22
N ALA A 538 -22.37 29.64 -10.23
CA ALA A 538 -23.49 28.74 -10.54
C ALA A 538 -23.02 27.32 -10.93
N LEU A 539 -21.81 27.20 -11.49
CA LEU A 539 -21.19 25.91 -11.85
C LEU A 539 -20.40 25.27 -10.71
N LEU A 540 -20.12 26.03 -9.64
CA LEU A 540 -19.31 25.58 -8.52
C LEU A 540 -20.17 25.33 -7.27
N PRO A 541 -19.87 24.29 -6.48
CA PRO A 541 -20.50 24.10 -5.19
C PRO A 541 -20.15 25.23 -4.22
N ALA A 542 -21.06 25.53 -3.28
CA ALA A 542 -21.03 26.70 -2.40
C ALA A 542 -19.69 26.95 -1.69
N ASN A 543 -19.01 25.89 -1.24
CA ASN A 543 -17.72 25.99 -0.56
C ASN A 543 -16.55 26.43 -1.45
N LEU A 544 -16.76 26.55 -2.77
CA LEU A 544 -15.76 26.99 -3.74
C LEU A 544 -16.16 28.27 -4.48
N HIS A 545 -17.25 28.93 -4.06
CA HIS A 545 -17.65 30.22 -4.61
C HIS A 545 -16.51 31.23 -4.53
N ARG A 546 -16.43 32.07 -5.55
CA ARG A 546 -15.42 33.11 -5.71
C ARG A 546 -16.08 34.48 -5.67
N ILE A 547 -15.37 35.43 -5.08
CA ILE A 547 -15.72 36.85 -5.18
C ILE A 547 -15.20 37.41 -6.51
N PRO A 548 -15.82 38.48 -7.05
CA PRO A 548 -15.45 39.04 -8.36
C PRO A 548 -13.98 39.43 -8.50
N HIS A 549 -13.36 39.90 -7.40
CA HIS A 549 -11.94 40.23 -7.37
C HIS A 549 -11.04 39.04 -7.69
N ASN A 550 -11.37 37.84 -7.20
CA ASN A 550 -10.59 36.63 -7.45
C ASN A 550 -10.66 36.21 -8.92
N ILE A 551 -11.84 36.29 -9.52
CA ILE A 551 -12.05 35.95 -10.94
C ILE A 551 -11.32 36.94 -11.84
N HIS A 552 -11.44 38.25 -11.57
CA HIS A 552 -10.71 39.28 -12.30
C HIS A 552 -9.19 39.07 -12.26
N ALA A 553 -8.64 38.70 -11.09
CA ALA A 553 -7.22 38.41 -10.94
C ALA A 553 -6.78 37.16 -11.71
N GLU A 554 -7.58 36.10 -11.73
CA GLU A 554 -7.28 34.87 -12.50
C GLU A 554 -7.35 35.12 -14.02
N LEU A 555 -8.35 35.87 -14.49
CA LEU A 555 -8.49 36.26 -15.89
C LEU A 555 -7.25 37.03 -16.37
N GLY A 556 -6.75 37.98 -15.56
CA GLY A 556 -5.55 38.76 -15.91
C GLY A 556 -4.23 38.02 -15.80
N ARG A 557 -4.13 36.96 -14.97
CA ARG A 557 -2.89 36.18 -14.80
C ARG A 557 -2.63 35.16 -15.92
N ARG A 558 -3.63 34.91 -16.78
CA ARG A 558 -3.61 33.81 -17.75
C ARG A 558 -3.92 34.29 -19.17
N PRO A 559 -3.03 35.09 -19.76
CA PRO A 559 -3.16 35.54 -21.16
C PRO A 559 -3.06 34.37 -22.16
N ASP A 560 -2.56 33.20 -21.72
CA ASP A 560 -2.56 31.96 -22.49
C ASP A 560 -3.96 31.39 -22.76
N ILE A 561 -5.00 31.87 -22.05
CA ILE A 561 -6.36 31.35 -22.11
C ILE A 561 -7.39 32.47 -22.29
N PHE A 562 -7.19 33.62 -21.63
CA PHE A 562 -8.14 34.72 -21.63
C PHE A 562 -7.57 35.94 -22.33
N VAL A 563 -8.38 36.57 -23.17
CA VAL A 563 -8.06 37.83 -23.84
C VAL A 563 -8.89 38.94 -23.23
N ARG A 564 -8.25 40.07 -22.91
CA ARG A 564 -8.96 41.26 -22.43
C ARG A 564 -9.34 42.13 -23.63
N VAL A 565 -10.65 42.28 -23.86
CA VAL A 565 -11.21 43.05 -24.99
C VAL A 565 -11.89 44.36 -24.57
N GLY A 566 -11.80 44.71 -23.29
CA GLY A 566 -12.40 45.93 -22.75
C GLY A 566 -12.13 46.13 -21.25
N GLN A 567 -12.72 47.17 -20.67
CA GLN A 567 -12.57 47.44 -19.24
C GLN A 567 -13.32 46.40 -18.41
N GLY A 568 -12.58 45.42 -17.86
CA GLY A 568 -13.17 44.32 -17.10
C GLY A 568 -13.89 43.28 -17.97
N ILE A 569 -13.80 43.36 -19.30
CA ILE A 569 -14.41 42.43 -20.25
C ILE A 569 -13.34 41.46 -20.75
N PHE A 570 -13.64 40.17 -20.68
CA PHE A 570 -12.74 39.09 -21.06
C PHE A 570 -13.44 38.09 -21.97
N GLY A 571 -12.69 37.54 -22.92
CA GLY A 571 -13.10 36.42 -23.78
C GLY A 571 -12.06 35.31 -23.79
N LEU A 572 -12.31 34.25 -24.54
CA LEU A 572 -11.38 33.13 -24.68
C LEU A 572 -10.44 33.34 -25.88
N VAL A 573 -9.16 32.96 -25.73
CA VAL A 573 -8.18 32.97 -26.82
C VAL A 573 -8.65 32.13 -28.01
N GLU A 574 -9.37 31.03 -27.75
CA GLU A 574 -9.90 30.15 -28.81
C GLU A 574 -10.95 30.81 -29.72
N TRP A 575 -11.47 31.99 -29.35
CA TRP A 575 -12.38 32.78 -30.18
C TRP A 575 -11.65 33.67 -31.22
N GLY A 576 -10.32 33.61 -31.28
CA GLY A 576 -9.54 34.38 -32.26
C GLY A 576 -9.46 35.88 -31.95
N LEU A 577 -9.68 36.26 -30.68
CA LEU A 577 -9.61 37.65 -30.22
C LEU A 577 -8.15 38.14 -30.18
N SER A 578 -7.91 39.40 -30.57
CA SER A 578 -6.58 40.00 -30.52
C SER A 578 -6.19 40.42 -29.09
N ASP A 579 -5.04 39.97 -28.60
CA ASP A 579 -4.49 40.34 -27.29
C ASP A 579 -3.64 41.62 -27.39
N ASP A 580 -4.25 42.69 -27.87
CA ASP A 580 -3.55 43.98 -27.97
C ASP A 580 -3.31 44.57 -26.56
N GLY A 581 -3.97 44.06 -25.52
CA GLY A 581 -3.82 44.47 -24.12
C GLY A 581 -4.46 45.82 -23.77
N CYS A 582 -4.41 46.79 -24.69
CA CYS A 582 -5.13 48.06 -24.59
C CYS A 582 -5.61 48.58 -25.96
N VAL A 583 -6.58 49.49 -25.92
CA VAL A 583 -7.18 50.11 -27.12
C VAL A 583 -6.14 50.82 -27.99
N ALA A 584 -5.15 51.47 -27.38
CA ALA A 584 -4.06 52.10 -28.11
C ALA A 584 -3.24 51.09 -28.91
N ASN A 585 -2.91 49.92 -28.35
CA ASN A 585 -2.18 48.89 -29.10
C ASN A 585 -3.02 48.32 -30.24
N ALA A 586 -4.34 48.20 -30.08
CA ALA A 586 -5.23 47.77 -31.16
C ALA A 586 -5.22 48.78 -32.31
N ALA A 587 -5.35 50.08 -32.01
CA ALA A 587 -5.25 51.16 -32.99
C ALA A 587 -3.87 51.18 -33.68
N TYR A 588 -2.80 50.95 -32.92
CA TYR A 588 -1.44 50.83 -33.45
C TYR A 588 -1.33 49.67 -34.45
N ARG A 589 -1.81 48.47 -34.08
CA ARG A 589 -1.82 47.30 -34.97
C ARG A 589 -2.56 47.57 -36.27
N ILE A 590 -3.76 48.17 -36.19
CA ILE A 590 -4.58 48.52 -37.36
C ILE A 590 -3.82 49.46 -38.30
N LEU A 591 -3.15 50.49 -37.77
CA LEU A 591 -2.35 51.41 -38.57
C LEU A 591 -1.13 50.74 -39.22
N ILE A 592 -0.45 49.84 -38.51
CA ILE A 592 0.66 49.03 -39.05
C ILE A 592 0.17 48.11 -40.18
N GLU A 593 -0.90 47.35 -39.94
CA GLU A 593 -1.46 46.40 -40.90
C GLU A 593 -1.98 47.11 -42.15
N ALA A 594 -2.57 48.30 -41.99
CA ALA A 594 -3.01 49.13 -43.11
C ALA A 594 -1.85 49.74 -43.90
N GLY A 595 -0.68 49.94 -43.27
CA GLY A 595 0.52 50.50 -43.89
C GLY A 595 0.38 51.95 -44.37
N LYS A 596 -0.69 52.66 -43.98
CA LYS A 596 -0.98 54.04 -44.37
C LYS A 596 -1.72 54.81 -43.26
N PRO A 597 -1.64 56.15 -43.22
CA PRO A 597 -2.46 56.96 -42.30
C PRO A 597 -3.96 56.71 -42.52
N LEU A 598 -4.72 56.61 -41.43
CA LEU A 598 -6.16 56.35 -41.45
C LEU A 598 -6.93 57.43 -40.70
N HIS A 599 -8.17 57.69 -41.15
CA HIS A 599 -9.10 58.55 -40.43
C HIS A 599 -9.55 57.90 -39.12
N HIS A 600 -9.75 58.69 -38.07
CA HIS A 600 -10.11 58.18 -36.74
C HIS A 600 -11.39 57.35 -36.74
N GLU A 601 -12.35 57.63 -37.63
CA GLU A 601 -13.58 56.83 -37.78
C GLU A 601 -13.27 55.41 -38.27
N VAL A 602 -12.43 55.27 -39.31
CA VAL A 602 -12.01 53.96 -39.84
C VAL A 602 -11.26 53.16 -38.78
N ILE A 603 -10.37 53.82 -38.03
CA ILE A 603 -9.66 53.18 -36.91
C ILE A 603 -10.67 52.77 -35.83
N THR A 604 -11.64 53.63 -35.53
CA THR A 604 -12.68 53.36 -34.52
C THR A 604 -13.53 52.16 -34.91
N ASP A 605 -14.05 52.12 -36.13
CA ASP A 605 -14.87 51.00 -36.62
C ASP A 605 -14.07 49.69 -36.57
N SER A 606 -12.82 49.70 -37.06
CA SER A 606 -11.93 48.53 -37.03
C SER A 606 -11.61 48.07 -35.60
N VAL A 607 -11.42 48.99 -34.66
CA VAL A 607 -11.23 48.64 -33.25
C VAL A 607 -12.51 48.04 -32.68
N LEU A 608 -13.68 48.61 -32.97
CA LEU A 608 -14.97 48.17 -32.44
C LEU A 608 -15.43 46.81 -32.97
N GLU A 609 -14.94 46.37 -34.14
CA GLU A 609 -15.14 45.00 -34.63
C GLU A 609 -14.58 43.94 -33.67
N THR A 610 -13.48 44.25 -32.97
CA THR A 610 -12.79 43.29 -32.09
C THR A 610 -12.89 43.64 -30.60
N TRP A 611 -12.98 44.94 -30.26
CA TRP A 611 -12.97 45.46 -28.89
C TRP A 611 -14.33 46.01 -28.47
N ARG A 612 -14.83 45.59 -27.30
CA ARG A 612 -16.08 46.13 -26.71
C ARG A 612 -15.78 47.38 -25.88
N VAL A 613 -15.54 48.50 -26.55
CA VAL A 613 -15.27 49.82 -25.95
C VAL A 613 -16.16 50.91 -26.58
N SER A 614 -16.21 52.11 -26.00
CA SER A 614 -16.95 53.23 -26.63
C SER A 614 -16.10 53.92 -27.70
N PRO A 615 -16.71 54.49 -28.77
CA PRO A 615 -15.99 55.28 -29.77
C PRO A 615 -15.09 56.37 -29.15
N GLY A 616 -15.59 57.04 -28.11
CA GLY A 616 -14.83 58.05 -27.38
C GLY A 616 -13.58 57.50 -26.68
N SER A 617 -13.57 56.22 -26.28
CA SER A 617 -12.39 55.58 -25.69
C SER A 617 -11.29 55.34 -26.73
N VAL A 618 -11.67 55.01 -27.98
CA VAL A 618 -10.72 54.88 -29.09
C VAL A 618 -10.14 56.23 -29.46
N TYR A 619 -10.99 57.25 -29.56
CA TYR A 619 -10.54 58.62 -29.80
C TYR A 619 -9.61 59.13 -28.70
N ALA A 620 -9.92 58.86 -27.43
CA ALA A 620 -9.06 59.20 -26.30
C ALA A 620 -7.71 58.48 -26.37
N ALA A 621 -7.68 57.20 -26.75
CA ALA A 621 -6.45 56.45 -26.94
C ALA A 621 -5.59 57.04 -28.06
N LEU A 622 -6.18 57.38 -29.21
CA LEU A 622 -5.49 58.03 -30.33
C LEU A 622 -4.95 59.42 -29.97
N SER A 623 -5.67 60.17 -29.12
CA SER A 623 -5.31 61.54 -28.75
C SER A 623 -4.28 61.63 -27.61
N LEU A 624 -4.33 60.69 -26.65
CA LEU A 624 -3.53 60.74 -25.42
C LEU A 624 -2.24 59.93 -25.51
N ASP A 625 -2.18 58.90 -26.37
CA ASP A 625 -1.00 58.05 -26.48
C ASP A 625 0.05 58.68 -27.41
N GLU A 626 1.26 58.90 -26.89
CA GLU A 626 2.34 59.64 -27.57
C GLU A 626 2.81 59.00 -28.88
N ARG A 627 2.55 57.70 -29.06
CA ARG A 627 2.91 56.94 -30.26
C ARG A 627 2.15 57.41 -31.50
N PHE A 628 0.99 58.04 -31.32
CA PHE A 628 0.21 58.55 -32.43
C PHE A 628 0.54 60.01 -32.75
N ILE A 629 0.42 60.34 -34.02
CA ILE A 629 0.48 61.71 -34.52
C ILE A 629 -0.77 61.97 -35.35
N ASN A 630 -1.48 63.06 -35.02
CA ASN A 630 -2.55 63.58 -35.85
C ASN A 630 -1.90 64.44 -36.95
N ILE A 631 -2.06 64.03 -38.21
CA ILE A 631 -1.45 64.70 -39.38
C ILE A 631 -2.41 65.79 -39.94
N GLY A 632 -3.64 65.87 -39.42
CA GLY A 632 -4.66 66.84 -39.81
C GLY A 632 -5.99 66.17 -40.16
N ASN A 633 -7.10 66.92 -40.03
CA ASN A 633 -8.46 66.47 -40.39
C ASN A 633 -8.86 65.11 -39.82
N GLY A 634 -8.41 64.79 -38.60
CA GLY A 634 -8.76 63.53 -37.95
C GLY A 634 -8.00 62.29 -38.45
N ILE A 635 -6.94 62.49 -39.25
CA ILE A 635 -6.08 61.40 -39.76
C ILE A 635 -4.93 61.17 -38.79
N TYR A 636 -4.73 59.91 -38.39
CA TYR A 636 -3.70 59.48 -37.45
C TYR A 636 -2.67 58.55 -38.11
N TRP A 637 -1.42 58.65 -37.64
CA TRP A 637 -0.30 57.77 -38.00
C TRP A 637 0.60 57.48 -36.79
N ILE A 638 1.61 56.63 -36.97
CA ILE A 638 2.58 56.25 -35.96
C ILE A 638 3.81 57.16 -36.06
N ARG A 639 4.14 57.84 -34.96
CA ARG A 639 5.17 58.88 -34.89
C ARG A 639 6.57 58.40 -35.28
N ASP A 640 6.93 57.18 -34.89
CA ASP A 640 8.29 56.63 -35.05
C ASP A 640 8.47 55.80 -36.33
N ILE A 641 7.48 55.79 -37.22
CA ILE A 641 7.54 55.09 -38.51
C ILE A 641 7.51 56.11 -39.63
N ASP A 642 8.59 56.13 -40.42
CA ASP A 642 8.68 56.92 -41.64
C ASP A 642 7.41 56.74 -42.47
N LEU A 643 6.75 57.86 -42.77
CA LEU A 643 5.62 57.86 -43.68
C LEU A 643 6.07 57.19 -44.99
N PRO A 644 5.34 56.17 -45.48
CA PRO A 644 5.62 55.57 -46.77
C PRO A 644 5.81 56.67 -47.82
N GLU A 645 6.75 56.52 -48.77
CA GLU A 645 7.09 57.58 -49.74
C GLU A 645 5.87 58.09 -50.52
N ALA A 646 4.86 57.23 -50.78
CA ALA A 646 3.58 57.60 -51.39
C ALA A 646 2.69 58.52 -50.54
N SER A 647 2.98 58.65 -49.25
CA SER A 647 2.28 59.46 -48.25
C SER A 647 3.12 60.61 -47.70
N ARG A 648 4.32 60.86 -48.24
CA ARG A 648 5.06 62.11 -47.96
C ARG A 648 4.49 63.32 -48.70
N ASP A 649 3.54 63.09 -49.60
CA ASP A 649 2.91 64.09 -50.46
C ASP A 649 1.61 64.69 -49.86
N PHE A 650 1.48 64.70 -48.53
CA PHE A 650 0.34 65.37 -47.88
C PHE A 650 0.42 66.90 -47.95
N GLY A 651 1.61 67.46 -48.20
CA GLY A 651 1.82 68.90 -48.39
C GLY A 651 1.18 69.43 -49.68
N ASP A 652 1.10 68.62 -50.74
CA ASP A 652 0.58 69.03 -52.04
C ASP A 652 -0.89 68.67 -52.29
N LEU A 653 -1.51 67.78 -51.49
CA LEU A 653 -2.92 67.41 -51.71
C LEU A 653 -3.94 68.47 -51.24
N PHE A 654 -3.58 69.30 -50.27
CA PHE A 654 -4.47 70.36 -49.76
C PHE A 654 -3.91 71.78 -49.94
N GLY A 655 -2.59 71.96 -49.89
CA GLY A 655 -1.98 73.29 -49.88
C GLY A 655 -2.10 74.05 -51.20
N THR A 656 -1.80 73.41 -52.33
CA THR A 656 -1.82 74.08 -53.65
C THR A 656 -3.24 74.31 -54.15
N LYS A 657 -4.15 73.36 -53.97
CA LYS A 657 -5.56 73.53 -54.36
C LYS A 657 -6.30 74.55 -53.50
N LEU A 658 -6.08 74.62 -52.18
CA LEU A 658 -6.70 75.65 -51.33
C LEU A 658 -6.12 77.04 -51.61
N VAL A 659 -4.80 77.17 -51.83
CA VAL A 659 -4.18 78.46 -52.19
C VAL A 659 -4.64 78.92 -53.59
N GLN A 660 -4.88 77.99 -54.51
CA GLN A 660 -5.42 78.29 -55.83
C GLN A 660 -6.92 78.62 -55.77
N ARG A 661 -7.69 77.94 -54.92
CA ARG A 661 -9.11 78.24 -54.66
C ARG A 661 -9.30 79.57 -53.97
N GLN A 662 -8.45 79.92 -53.02
CA GLN A 662 -8.49 81.22 -52.33
C GLN A 662 -8.17 82.35 -53.31
N LYS A 663 -7.25 82.13 -54.25
CA LYS A 663 -7.02 83.05 -55.38
C LYS A 663 -8.19 83.11 -56.37
N GLU A 664 -8.90 82.01 -56.61
CA GLU A 664 -10.10 81.95 -57.46
C GLU A 664 -11.30 82.66 -56.81
N ILE A 665 -11.50 82.48 -55.51
CA ILE A 665 -12.52 83.16 -54.68
C ILE A 665 -12.23 84.67 -54.59
N GLU A 666 -10.97 85.05 -54.38
CA GLU A 666 -10.52 86.46 -54.44
C GLU A 666 -10.65 87.05 -55.86
N HIS A 667 -10.66 86.22 -56.92
CA HIS A 667 -10.94 86.65 -58.30
C HIS A 667 -12.44 86.81 -58.58
N TRP A 668 -13.29 86.03 -57.91
CA TRP A 668 -14.74 86.02 -58.04
C TRP A 668 -15.46 87.14 -57.28
N ASP A 669 -14.76 87.84 -56.39
CA ASP A 669 -15.24 89.07 -55.74
C ASP A 669 -15.37 90.28 -56.72
N ASN A 670 -15.15 90.06 -58.02
CA ASN A 670 -15.40 91.01 -59.11
C ASN A 670 -16.77 90.82 -59.80
N GLY A 671 -17.79 90.37 -59.07
CA GLY A 671 -19.19 90.67 -59.39
C GLY A 671 -19.97 89.68 -60.25
N VAL A 672 -19.90 88.37 -59.95
CA VAL A 672 -20.89 87.40 -60.47
C VAL A 672 -21.55 86.67 -59.30
N GLU A 673 -22.87 86.53 -59.37
CA GLU A 673 -23.75 85.92 -58.37
C GLU A 673 -23.38 84.44 -58.14
N TYR A 674 -23.22 84.06 -56.88
CA TYR A 674 -22.74 82.75 -56.44
C TYR A 674 -23.86 81.71 -56.44
N ASP A 675 -23.79 80.68 -57.30
CA ASP A 675 -24.74 79.56 -57.28
C ASP A 675 -24.25 78.44 -56.35
N THR A 676 -24.94 78.27 -55.23
CA THR A 676 -24.62 77.29 -54.19
C THR A 676 -24.92 75.85 -54.60
N HIS A 677 -25.72 75.61 -55.65
CA HIS A 677 -26.10 74.24 -56.04
C HIS A 677 -25.01 73.54 -56.85
N ASP A 678 -24.37 74.24 -57.79
CA ASP A 678 -23.25 73.72 -58.56
C ASP A 678 -22.06 73.35 -57.64
N GLU A 679 -21.86 74.10 -56.56
CA GLU A 679 -20.79 73.83 -55.60
C GLU A 679 -21.02 72.57 -54.76
N VAL A 680 -22.27 72.31 -54.39
CA VAL A 680 -22.65 71.11 -53.62
C VAL A 680 -22.56 69.85 -54.49
N ASP A 681 -22.97 69.94 -55.76
CA ASP A 681 -22.89 68.81 -56.69
C ASP A 681 -21.44 68.49 -57.09
N LEU A 682 -20.56 69.50 -57.22
CA LEU A 682 -19.12 69.29 -57.43
C LEU A 682 -18.39 68.71 -56.21
N LEU A 683 -18.76 69.11 -54.99
CA LEU A 683 -18.23 68.51 -53.76
C LEU A 683 -18.65 67.04 -53.61
N ARG A 684 -19.86 66.72 -54.07
CA ARG A 684 -20.39 65.35 -54.08
C ARG A 684 -19.66 64.48 -55.10
N ASP A 685 -19.41 64.98 -56.31
CA ASP A 685 -18.64 64.28 -57.35
C ASP A 685 -17.17 64.07 -56.94
N MET A 686 -16.55 65.07 -56.29
CA MET A 686 -15.20 64.93 -55.73
C MET A 686 -15.13 63.91 -54.60
N GLY A 687 -16.19 63.76 -53.81
CA GLY A 687 -16.29 62.71 -52.79
C GLY A 687 -16.41 61.31 -53.40
N THR A 688 -17.15 61.15 -54.49
CA THR A 688 -17.31 59.85 -55.16
C THR A 688 -16.06 59.37 -55.89
N ASP A 689 -15.28 60.26 -56.49
CA ASP A 689 -14.00 59.91 -57.13
C ASP A 689 -12.89 59.58 -56.10
N PHE A 690 -13.02 60.04 -54.85
CA PHE A 690 -11.99 59.87 -53.81
C PHE A 690 -12.16 58.60 -52.96
N PHE A 691 -13.38 58.06 -52.86
CA PHE A 691 -13.69 56.83 -52.11
C PHE A 691 -14.04 55.62 -53.01
N GLY A 692 -13.92 55.74 -54.33
CA GLY A 692 -14.21 54.68 -55.29
C GLY A 692 -12.98 53.87 -55.70
N GLY A 693 -12.77 52.72 -55.03
CA GLY A 693 -11.76 51.71 -55.36
C GLY A 693 -11.67 50.59 -54.33
#